data_AF-A0A1B6K441-F1
#
_entry.id   AF-A0A1B6K441-F1
#
_cell.length_a   1.000
_cell.length_b   1.000
_cell.length_c   1.000
_cell.angle_alpha   90.00
_cell.angle_beta   90.00
_cell.angle_gamma   90.00
#
_symmetry.space_group_name_H-M   'P 1'
#
loop_
_entity.id
_entity.type
_entity.pdbx_description
1 polymer ?
#
loop_
_entity_poly.entity_id
_entity_poly.type
_entity_poly.pdbx_seq_one_letter_code
_entity_poly.pdbx_strand_id
1 'polypeptide(L)'
;MAASQSGMADSVTQMNTYQSYVTMIGDPGAKDESKLQAAQELSENFEIIVLSPQYPAFLEHSVRIFIDILQKGKPHFISEHNVHQVRKLLLEMMYRMPPNELLKPHVETILSLCMKLLELENEQNVLVCLRLIIELHKHFRPAYNQEIQHFLQFVRSIYQNLPDHMNKIFEPKDPIKVKDLSELNIEALLSITYTSLPIQVDKKLPDGRPTTETCTLIPKGILSLKVLQELPIIVVLMYQLYKQNVQQEVTDYIPIIIGTITLKPAEDHRANPNFNKEVFVDFMGAQIKTLSFLAYIIRIYQQVVGEHSQLMVEGILGMLTLCPMEVTHLRKELLIAARHILATDLRIKFVPFMDKLFDESVLLGRGWTTHESLRPLAYSTLGDLVHHVRQHLPMSDLAKAVHLFSNNVHDETLPTSIQIISCKLLLNLVDCIRQRSESEASQGQDSVRTGQDLLMRMLEVFVIKFKTIAKLQLPILIQKSKAQQATAPAQTSATTQSIADSVKTEDGKPSITSPPTIIEPLATAKTEERDAGKSKFGFPPSLASSYTVADCRSLVKTLVCGVKAITWRCASFKQSSSSVEGGKLFTAKETEVFIRLVKWAMQALDIYTLSITPTAAQPTGLRQAPQQTVRTKEEKEVLEHFSGVFSVLDPHTFREIFSTTIEYMVERIAHNFALQIV
;
A
#
# COMPACT_ATOMS: atom_id res chain seq x y z
N MET A 1 11.89 18.65 54.73
CA MET A 1 13.28 18.65 54.19
C MET A 1 14.03 17.34 54.42
N ALA A 2 13.70 16.49 55.40
CA ALA A 2 14.39 15.21 55.61
C ALA A 2 13.99 14.10 54.60
N ALA A 3 12.71 14.04 54.19
CA ALA A 3 12.22 13.01 53.25
C ALA A 3 12.67 13.21 51.78
N SER A 4 13.08 14.43 51.41
CA SER A 4 13.65 14.73 50.08
C SER A 4 15.15 14.42 50.00
N GLN A 5 15.85 14.39 51.13
CA GLN A 5 17.29 14.06 51.18
C GLN A 5 17.55 12.55 51.18
N SER A 6 16.66 11.74 51.76
CA SER A 6 16.78 10.27 51.73
C SER A 6 16.59 9.70 50.32
N GLY A 7 15.60 10.19 49.55
CA GLY A 7 15.40 9.78 48.16
C GLY A 7 16.52 10.21 47.21
N MET A 8 17.21 11.32 47.51
CA MET A 8 18.41 11.74 46.77
C MET A 8 19.62 10.85 47.06
N ALA A 9 19.84 10.42 48.31
CA ALA A 9 20.94 9.54 48.67
C ALA A 9 20.82 8.13 48.04
N ASP A 10 19.61 7.60 47.98
CA ASP A 10 19.34 6.31 47.32
C ASP A 10 19.56 6.40 45.79
N SER A 11 19.16 7.51 45.17
CA SER A 11 19.36 7.75 43.73
C SER A 11 20.84 7.87 43.34
N VAL A 12 21.67 8.53 44.17
CA VAL A 12 23.12 8.60 43.95
C VAL A 12 23.78 7.23 44.11
N THR A 13 23.35 6.45 45.10
CA THR A 13 23.89 5.10 45.35
C THR A 13 23.55 4.14 44.20
N GLN A 14 22.34 4.25 43.65
CA GLN A 14 21.94 3.51 42.44
C GLN A 14 22.78 3.91 41.23
N MET A 15 23.02 5.20 41.01
CA MET A 15 23.86 5.64 39.89
C MET A 15 25.31 5.15 39.98
N ASN A 16 25.90 5.16 41.18
CA ASN A 16 27.23 4.58 41.40
C ASN A 16 27.27 3.08 41.08
N THR A 17 26.18 2.36 41.38
CA THR A 17 26.04 0.94 41.03
C THR A 17 26.01 0.77 39.50
N TYR A 18 25.25 1.59 38.78
CA TYR A 18 25.24 1.57 37.31
C TYR A 18 26.60 1.90 36.70
N GLN A 19 27.33 2.88 37.23
CA GLN A 19 28.70 3.18 36.79
C GLN A 19 29.68 2.02 37.06
N SER A 20 29.49 1.30 38.16
CA SER A 20 30.26 0.08 38.47
C SER A 20 29.98 -1.01 37.45
N TYR A 21 28.71 -1.22 37.05
CA TYR A 21 28.36 -2.17 35.99
C TYR A 21 29.01 -1.82 34.65
N VAL A 22 29.02 -0.55 34.25
CA VAL A 22 29.72 -0.10 33.03
C VAL A 22 31.22 -0.45 33.10
N THR A 23 31.84 -0.24 34.26
CA THR A 23 33.26 -0.55 34.47
C THR A 23 33.52 -2.06 34.44
N MET A 24 32.63 -2.87 35.03
CA MET A 24 32.70 -4.33 34.98
C MET A 24 32.61 -4.87 33.55
N ILE A 25 31.75 -4.27 32.71
CA ILE A 25 31.62 -4.66 31.30
C ILE A 25 32.92 -4.40 30.53
N GLY A 26 33.61 -3.31 30.86
CA GLY A 26 34.93 -2.96 30.29
C GLY A 26 36.11 -3.77 30.81
N ASP A 27 35.97 -4.53 31.90
CA ASP A 27 37.08 -5.29 32.50
C ASP A 27 37.40 -6.55 31.68
N PRO A 28 38.61 -6.70 31.12
CA PRO A 28 39.02 -7.91 30.40
C PRO A 28 38.98 -9.17 31.26
N GLY A 29 39.15 -9.07 32.58
CA GLY A 29 39.19 -10.19 33.52
C GLY A 29 37.83 -10.70 33.99
N ALA A 30 36.76 -9.94 33.75
CA ALA A 30 35.40 -10.31 34.17
C ALA A 30 34.80 -11.41 33.27
N LYS A 31 34.04 -12.33 33.88
CA LYS A 31 33.35 -13.44 33.18
C LYS A 31 32.28 -12.90 32.24
N ASP A 32 32.17 -13.49 31.05
CA ASP A 32 31.21 -13.04 30.01
C ASP A 32 29.74 -13.10 30.47
N GLU A 33 29.38 -14.09 31.30
CA GLU A 33 28.05 -14.19 31.91
C GLU A 33 27.76 -13.03 32.86
N SER A 34 28.73 -12.63 33.68
CA SER A 34 28.59 -11.48 34.58
C SER A 34 28.50 -10.16 33.79
N LYS A 35 29.28 -10.02 32.70
CA LYS A 35 29.17 -8.87 31.79
C LYS A 35 27.80 -8.77 31.15
N LEU A 36 27.23 -9.91 30.74
CA LEU A 36 25.90 -9.97 30.16
C LEU A 36 24.82 -9.54 31.17
N GLN A 37 24.86 -10.08 32.39
CA GLN A 37 23.93 -9.69 33.45
C GLN A 37 24.03 -8.19 33.75
N ALA A 38 25.24 -7.65 33.89
CA ALA A 38 25.46 -6.22 34.09
C ALA A 38 24.90 -5.36 32.94
N ALA A 39 25.08 -5.80 31.68
CA ALA A 39 24.56 -5.10 30.52
C ALA A 39 23.02 -5.15 30.44
N GLN A 40 22.40 -6.27 30.82
CA GLN A 40 20.95 -6.43 30.89
C GLN A 40 20.34 -5.50 31.95
N GLU A 41 20.89 -5.49 33.17
CA GLU A 41 20.44 -4.60 34.25
C GLU A 41 20.55 -3.12 33.87
N LEU A 42 21.66 -2.72 33.22
CA LEU A 42 21.80 -1.36 32.68
C LEU A 42 20.76 -1.06 31.60
N SER A 43 20.46 -2.04 30.74
CA SER A 43 19.52 -1.87 29.64
C SER A 43 18.08 -1.72 30.14
N GLU A 44 17.66 -2.50 31.12
CA GLU A 44 16.32 -2.46 31.71
C GLU A 44 16.07 -1.16 32.48
N ASN A 45 17.08 -0.67 33.21
CA ASN A 45 16.98 0.55 34.01
C ASN A 45 17.38 1.83 33.25
N PHE A 46 17.60 1.75 31.94
CA PHE A 46 18.18 2.83 31.15
C PHE A 46 17.35 4.12 31.16
N GLU A 47 16.01 4.02 31.15
CA GLU A 47 15.13 5.20 31.24
C GLU A 47 15.32 5.95 32.56
N ILE A 48 15.50 5.23 33.67
CA ILE A 48 15.76 5.80 35.00
C ILE A 48 17.12 6.50 35.01
N ILE A 49 18.12 5.89 34.38
CA ILE A 49 19.48 6.47 34.26
C ILE A 49 19.45 7.79 33.48
N VAL A 50 18.72 7.84 32.36
CA VAL A 50 18.61 9.03 31.51
C VAL A 50 17.91 10.20 32.24
N LEU A 51 16.94 9.92 33.11
CA LEU A 51 16.23 10.94 33.89
C LEU A 51 17.01 11.45 35.11
N SER A 52 18.11 10.80 35.47
CA SER A 52 18.90 11.17 36.64
C SER A 52 19.74 12.44 36.41
N PRO A 53 19.91 13.31 37.41
CA PRO A 53 20.79 14.48 37.31
C PRO A 53 22.28 14.13 37.06
N GLN A 54 22.69 12.90 37.35
CA GLN A 54 24.07 12.41 37.13
C GLN A 54 24.30 11.79 35.76
N TYR A 55 23.28 11.80 34.88
CA TYR A 55 23.36 11.28 33.53
C TYR A 55 24.56 11.80 32.70
N PRO A 56 24.95 13.10 32.74
CA PRO A 56 26.08 13.57 31.93
C PRO A 56 27.39 12.83 32.22
N ALA A 57 27.71 12.60 33.50
CA ALA A 57 28.91 11.88 33.90
C ALA A 57 28.81 10.38 33.55
N PHE A 58 27.63 9.78 33.71
CA PHE A 58 27.38 8.41 33.28
C PHE A 58 27.54 8.26 31.76
N LEU A 59 27.02 9.20 30.98
CA LEU A 59 27.06 9.20 29.51
C LEU A 59 28.51 9.22 29.01
N GLU A 60 29.33 10.15 29.51
CA GLU A 60 30.73 10.27 29.11
C GLU A 60 31.52 8.97 29.40
N HIS A 61 31.34 8.41 30.61
CA HIS A 61 32.00 7.15 31.00
C HIS A 61 31.52 5.96 30.16
N SER A 62 30.21 5.85 29.94
CA SER A 62 29.59 4.75 29.21
C SER A 62 29.96 4.75 27.73
N VAL A 63 29.84 5.90 27.05
CA VAL A 63 30.18 6.03 25.64
C VAL A 63 31.64 5.66 25.41
N ARG A 64 32.55 6.12 26.27
CA ARG A 64 33.98 5.79 26.18
C ARG A 64 34.22 4.28 26.26
N ILE A 65 33.63 3.60 27.25
CA ILE A 65 33.81 2.16 27.43
C ILE A 65 33.14 1.36 26.31
N PHE A 66 31.93 1.75 25.90
CA PHE A 66 31.20 1.07 24.83
C PHE A 66 31.98 1.15 23.51
N ILE A 67 32.52 2.33 23.17
CA ILE A 67 33.37 2.50 22.00
C ILE A 67 34.62 1.61 22.09
N ASP A 68 35.30 1.57 23.24
CA ASP A 68 36.51 0.77 23.42
C ASP A 68 36.27 -0.73 23.18
N ILE A 69 35.19 -1.26 23.75
CA ILE A 69 34.79 -2.67 23.59
C ILE A 69 34.40 -2.96 22.14
N LEU A 70 33.61 -2.09 21.52
CA LEU A 70 33.13 -2.29 20.16
C LEU A 70 34.28 -2.18 19.15
N GLN A 71 35.25 -1.30 19.37
CA GLN A 71 36.38 -1.07 18.47
C GLN A 71 37.50 -2.11 18.61
N LYS A 72 37.83 -2.53 19.84
CA LYS A 72 38.93 -3.50 20.10
C LYS A 72 38.48 -4.96 20.12
N GLY A 73 37.21 -5.20 20.44
CA GLY A 73 36.65 -6.55 20.53
C GLY A 73 36.49 -7.22 19.16
N LYS A 74 36.56 -8.55 19.13
CA LYS A 74 36.32 -9.33 17.91
C LYS A 74 34.81 -9.54 17.67
N PRO A 75 34.34 -9.54 16.40
CA PRO A 75 32.96 -9.87 16.08
C PRO A 75 32.68 -11.35 16.38
N HIS A 76 31.47 -11.62 16.87
CA HIS A 76 31.00 -12.97 17.17
C HIS A 76 29.75 -13.24 16.34
N PHE A 77 29.63 -14.45 15.80
CA PHE A 77 28.59 -14.80 14.82
C PHE A 77 27.61 -15.86 15.33
N ILE A 78 27.75 -16.31 16.56
CA ILE A 78 26.85 -17.28 17.19
C ILE A 78 25.91 -16.52 18.12
N SER A 79 24.59 -16.68 17.91
CA SER A 79 23.58 -15.92 18.64
C SER A 79 23.59 -16.18 20.15
N GLU A 80 23.93 -17.40 20.54
CA GLU A 80 23.91 -17.87 21.93
C GLU A 80 25.17 -17.45 22.72
N HIS A 81 26.19 -16.89 22.06
CA HIS A 81 27.39 -16.42 22.76
C HIS A 81 27.13 -15.13 23.54
N ASN A 82 27.40 -15.16 24.85
CA ASN A 82 27.22 -14.01 25.76
C ASN A 82 27.96 -12.75 25.28
N VAL A 83 29.15 -12.91 24.69
CA VAL A 83 29.94 -11.79 24.15
C VAL A 83 29.20 -11.08 23.00
N HIS A 84 28.53 -11.82 22.11
CA HIS A 84 27.69 -11.23 21.07
C HIS A 84 26.51 -10.45 21.68
N GLN A 85 25.81 -11.07 22.63
CA GLN A 85 24.66 -10.45 23.29
C GLN A 85 25.04 -9.15 24.01
N VAL A 86 26.19 -9.11 24.69
CA VAL A 86 26.73 -7.88 25.29
C VAL A 86 26.96 -6.82 24.21
N ARG A 87 27.69 -7.14 23.12
CA ARG A 87 27.95 -6.18 22.03
C ARG A 87 26.67 -5.59 21.44
N LYS A 88 25.67 -6.43 21.21
CA LYS A 88 24.35 -6.01 20.72
C LYS A 88 23.65 -5.07 21.71
N LEU A 89 23.61 -5.42 22.99
CA LEU A 89 23.01 -4.58 24.04
C LEU A 89 23.72 -3.22 24.15
N LEU A 90 25.05 -3.17 24.01
CA LEU A 90 25.78 -1.90 24.00
C LEU A 90 25.33 -1.00 22.84
N LEU A 91 25.20 -1.55 21.63
CA LEU A 91 24.71 -0.80 20.46
C LEU A 91 23.26 -0.35 20.63
N GLU A 92 22.38 -1.19 21.20
CA GLU A 92 20.98 -0.84 21.48
C GLU A 92 20.88 0.25 22.56
N MET A 93 21.72 0.20 23.59
CA MET A 93 21.80 1.28 24.58
C MET A 93 22.27 2.59 23.94
N MET A 94 23.27 2.55 23.05
CA MET A 94 23.68 3.73 22.29
C MET A 94 22.56 4.29 21.41
N TYR A 95 21.75 3.43 20.79
CA TYR A 95 20.58 3.85 20.02
C TYR A 95 19.47 4.49 20.86
N ARG A 96 19.30 4.07 22.12
CA ARG A 96 18.31 4.64 23.04
C ARG A 96 18.76 5.94 23.73
N MET A 97 20.01 6.38 23.53
CA MET A 97 20.48 7.65 24.11
C MET A 97 19.69 8.83 23.52
N PRO A 98 19.16 9.74 24.35
CA PRO A 98 18.41 10.90 23.85
C PRO A 98 19.30 11.81 22.99
N PRO A 99 18.80 12.26 21.81
CA PRO A 99 19.53 13.17 20.94
C PRO A 99 19.49 14.60 21.49
N ASN A 100 20.32 14.87 22.51
CA ASN A 100 20.43 16.17 23.17
C ASN A 100 21.84 16.78 22.98
N GLU A 101 22.03 18.01 23.48
CA GLU A 101 23.33 18.69 23.41
C GLU A 101 24.44 17.98 24.20
N LEU A 102 24.10 17.09 25.16
CA LEU A 102 25.08 16.29 25.89
C LEU A 102 25.69 15.18 25.03
N LEU A 103 24.89 14.59 24.11
CA LEU A 103 25.37 13.54 23.20
C LEU A 103 26.20 14.11 22.05
N LYS A 104 25.91 15.35 21.62
CA LYS A 104 26.51 16.03 20.47
C LYS A 104 28.05 15.92 20.37
N PRO A 105 28.84 16.07 21.45
CA PRO A 105 30.30 15.94 21.38
C PRO A 105 30.78 14.54 20.98
N HIS A 106 29.96 13.51 21.21
CA HIS A 106 30.29 12.12 20.94
C HIS A 106 29.79 11.63 19.57
N VAL A 107 28.92 12.39 18.90
CA VAL A 107 28.22 11.95 17.68
C VAL A 107 29.20 11.56 16.57
N GLU A 108 30.22 12.36 16.31
CA GLU A 108 31.20 12.07 15.25
C GLU A 108 31.97 10.77 15.53
N THR A 109 32.39 10.55 16.78
CA THR A 109 33.08 9.33 17.17
C THR A 109 32.18 8.10 17.07
N ILE A 110 30.91 8.21 17.48
CA ILE A 110 29.93 7.14 17.38
C ILE A 110 29.65 6.79 15.91
N LEU A 111 29.50 7.80 15.04
CA LEU A 111 29.29 7.58 13.61
C LEU A 111 30.49 6.90 12.96
N SER A 112 31.72 7.34 13.25
CA SER A 112 32.95 6.72 12.75
C SER A 112 33.07 5.25 13.17
N LEU A 113 32.72 4.95 14.44
CA LEU A 113 32.65 3.57 14.91
C LEU A 113 31.60 2.77 14.13
N CYS A 114 30.37 3.28 14.02
CA CYS A 114 29.29 2.57 13.34
C CYS A 114 29.64 2.27 11.87
N MET A 115 30.24 3.22 11.15
CA MET A 115 30.66 3.02 9.76
C MET A 115 31.69 1.90 9.62
N LYS A 116 32.65 1.77 10.56
CA LYS A 116 33.62 0.67 10.58
C LYS A 116 32.98 -0.67 10.91
N LEU A 117 32.00 -0.69 11.81
CA LEU A 117 31.32 -1.92 12.22
C LEU A 117 30.49 -2.55 11.09
N LEU A 118 30.02 -1.77 10.10
CA LEU A 118 29.23 -2.28 8.97
C LEU A 118 29.94 -3.39 8.17
N GLU A 119 31.27 -3.35 8.07
CA GLU A 119 32.07 -4.31 7.31
C GLU A 119 32.49 -5.54 8.12
N LEU A 120 32.53 -5.41 9.45
CA LEU A 120 33.14 -6.40 10.34
C LEU A 120 32.11 -7.22 11.12
N GLU A 121 30.98 -6.62 11.49
CA GLU A 121 30.01 -7.20 12.40
C GLU A 121 29.00 -8.16 11.74
N ASN A 122 28.28 -8.89 12.58
CA ASN A 122 27.17 -9.73 12.16
C ASN A 122 25.91 -8.93 11.82
N GLU A 123 24.97 -9.57 11.12
CA GLU A 123 23.68 -9.00 10.70
C GLU A 123 22.96 -8.23 11.82
N GLN A 124 22.83 -8.81 13.02
CA GLN A 124 22.03 -8.21 14.10
C GLN A 124 22.64 -6.89 14.60
N ASN A 125 23.96 -6.85 14.76
CA ASN A 125 24.67 -5.66 15.21
C ASN A 125 24.66 -4.57 14.14
N VAL A 126 24.89 -4.95 12.88
CA VAL A 126 24.85 -4.03 11.74
C VAL A 126 23.49 -3.36 11.60
N LEU A 127 22.38 -4.09 11.76
CA LEU A 127 21.03 -3.51 11.71
C LEU A 127 20.82 -2.41 12.77
N VAL A 128 21.39 -2.57 13.97
CA VAL A 128 21.35 -1.53 15.01
C VAL A 128 22.25 -0.35 14.64
N CYS A 129 23.46 -0.61 14.12
CA CYS A 129 24.35 0.45 13.62
C CYS A 129 23.68 1.30 12.53
N LEU A 130 22.97 0.68 11.58
CA LEU A 130 22.24 1.39 10.53
C LEU A 130 21.15 2.31 11.11
N ARG A 131 20.37 1.84 12.10
CA ARG A 131 19.36 2.67 12.79
C ARG A 131 20.00 3.83 13.54
N LEU A 132 21.11 3.59 14.23
CA LEU A 132 21.86 4.62 14.93
C LEU A 132 22.42 5.68 13.95
N ILE A 133 22.96 5.26 12.80
CA ILE A 133 23.42 6.17 11.74
C ILE A 133 22.26 7.05 11.26
N ILE A 134 21.09 6.48 10.98
CA ILE A 134 19.90 7.23 10.55
C ILE A 134 19.51 8.28 11.57
N GLU A 135 19.39 7.88 12.84
CA GLU A 135 18.88 8.75 13.90
C GLU A 135 19.82 9.92 14.18
N LEU A 136 21.13 9.67 14.25
CA LEU A 136 22.15 10.70 14.47
C LEU A 136 22.21 11.69 13.31
N HIS A 137 22.17 11.23 12.06
CA HIS A 137 22.17 12.12 10.90
C HIS A 137 20.89 12.96 10.81
N LYS A 138 19.73 12.39 11.16
CA LYS A 138 18.45 13.09 11.15
C LYS A 138 18.40 14.23 12.19
N HIS A 139 18.92 14.01 13.39
CA HIS A 139 18.87 14.97 14.49
C HIS A 139 19.98 16.02 14.44
N PHE A 140 21.22 15.59 14.20
CA PHE A 140 22.39 16.48 14.32
C PHE A 140 22.87 17.05 12.99
N ARG A 141 22.51 16.44 11.85
CA ARG A 141 22.90 16.86 10.49
C ARG A 141 24.40 17.21 10.40
N PRO A 142 25.30 16.26 10.67
CA PRO A 142 26.75 16.49 10.64
C PRO A 142 27.20 16.98 9.25
N ALA A 143 28.37 17.61 9.17
CA ALA A 143 28.94 18.01 7.89
C ALA A 143 29.33 16.78 7.04
N TYR A 144 29.33 16.95 5.72
CA TYR A 144 29.80 15.89 4.81
C TYR A 144 31.28 15.58 5.07
N ASN A 145 31.63 14.29 5.18
CA ASN A 145 32.98 13.82 5.44
C ASN A 145 33.35 12.63 4.52
N GLN A 146 34.60 12.19 4.58
CA GLN A 146 35.09 11.08 3.75
C GLN A 146 34.47 9.73 4.13
N GLU A 147 34.02 9.56 5.38
CA GLU A 147 33.37 8.33 5.84
C GLU A 147 32.01 8.13 5.17
N ILE A 148 31.24 9.20 4.91
CA ILE A 148 30.00 9.13 4.13
C ILE A 148 30.29 8.68 2.69
N GLN A 149 31.37 9.19 2.08
CA GLN A 149 31.78 8.73 0.75
C GLN A 149 32.14 7.25 0.74
N HIS A 150 32.90 6.80 1.74
CA HIS A 150 33.27 5.39 1.90
C HIS A 150 32.03 4.50 2.09
N PHE A 151 31.07 4.94 2.91
CA PHE A 151 29.80 4.24 3.09
C PHE A 151 29.03 4.09 1.77
N LEU A 152 28.98 5.14 0.95
CA LEU A 152 28.34 5.04 -0.36
C LEU A 152 29.07 3.99 -1.22
N GLN A 153 30.39 4.07 -1.36
CA GLN A 153 31.18 3.08 -2.11
C GLN A 153 30.98 1.65 -1.59
N PHE A 154 30.89 1.48 -0.27
CA PHE A 154 30.55 0.21 0.37
C PHE A 154 29.18 -0.30 -0.09
N VAL A 155 28.12 0.52 -0.03
CA VAL A 155 26.78 0.16 -0.52
C VAL A 155 26.81 -0.22 -2.00
N ARG A 156 27.52 0.56 -2.84
CA ARG A 156 27.68 0.26 -4.26
C ARG A 156 28.29 -1.13 -4.49
N SER A 157 29.33 -1.46 -3.73
CA SER A 157 30.03 -2.75 -3.84
C SER A 157 29.12 -3.93 -3.50
N ILE A 158 28.24 -3.80 -2.49
CA ILE A 158 27.28 -4.85 -2.12
C ILE A 158 26.34 -5.14 -3.31
N TYR A 159 25.77 -4.10 -3.91
CA TYR A 159 24.87 -4.27 -5.06
C TYR A 159 25.59 -4.82 -6.30
N GLN A 160 26.86 -4.43 -6.54
CA GLN A 160 27.66 -4.94 -7.66
C GLN A 160 27.99 -6.42 -7.53
N ASN A 161 28.28 -6.90 -6.32
CA ASN A 161 28.67 -8.29 -6.06
C ASN A 161 27.48 -9.23 -5.85
N LEU A 162 26.27 -8.70 -5.64
CA LEU A 162 25.06 -9.50 -5.39
C LEU A 162 24.75 -10.53 -6.50
N PRO A 163 24.86 -10.22 -7.81
CA PRO A 163 24.64 -11.19 -8.87
C PRO A 163 25.50 -12.45 -8.74
N ASP A 164 26.76 -12.30 -8.33
CA ASP A 164 27.71 -13.42 -8.17
C ASP A 164 27.35 -14.34 -7.00
N HIS A 165 26.57 -13.83 -6.05
CA HIS A 165 26.12 -14.56 -4.87
C HIS A 165 24.78 -15.29 -5.09
N MET A 166 24.03 -14.99 -6.15
CA MET A 166 22.68 -15.50 -6.38
C MET A 166 22.60 -17.03 -6.33
N ASN A 167 23.54 -17.73 -6.95
CA ASN A 167 23.53 -19.20 -6.93
C ASN A 167 23.75 -19.74 -5.51
N LYS A 168 24.68 -19.15 -4.75
CA LYS A 168 25.01 -19.59 -3.38
C LYS A 168 23.93 -19.25 -2.34
N ILE A 169 23.15 -18.20 -2.59
CA ILE A 169 22.02 -17.78 -1.74
C ILE A 169 20.91 -18.82 -1.80
N PHE A 170 20.60 -19.31 -3.00
CA PHE A 170 19.44 -20.19 -3.25
C PHE A 170 19.77 -21.66 -3.42
N GLU A 171 21.05 -22.04 -3.39
CA GLU A 171 21.48 -23.43 -3.38
C GLU A 171 20.88 -24.14 -2.15
N PRO A 172 20.11 -25.22 -2.34
CA PRO A 172 19.56 -25.99 -1.23
C PRO A 172 20.69 -26.59 -0.40
N LYS A 173 20.67 -26.35 0.91
CA LYS A 173 21.69 -26.85 1.85
C LYS A 173 21.06 -27.84 2.82
N ASP A 174 21.77 -28.93 3.08
CA ASP A 174 21.40 -29.88 4.11
C ASP A 174 21.62 -29.28 5.51
N PRO A 175 20.79 -29.66 6.50
CA PRO A 175 20.96 -29.20 7.86
C PRO A 175 22.29 -29.67 8.44
N ILE A 176 23.07 -28.74 8.98
CA ILE A 176 24.38 -29.04 9.57
C ILE A 176 24.19 -29.66 10.95
N LYS A 177 24.74 -30.87 11.14
CA LYS A 177 24.78 -31.57 12.42
C LYS A 177 26.21 -31.92 12.78
N VAL A 178 26.66 -31.52 13.97
CA VAL A 178 28.04 -31.74 14.45
C VAL A 178 28.07 -32.19 15.90
N LYS A 179 29.18 -32.80 16.31
CA LYS A 179 29.37 -33.22 17.70
C LYS A 179 29.86 -32.09 18.60
N ASP A 180 30.66 -31.19 18.05
CA ASP A 180 31.13 -29.99 18.73
C ASP A 180 31.25 -28.82 17.74
N LEU A 181 31.03 -27.59 18.22
CA LEU A 181 31.19 -26.38 17.42
C LEU A 181 32.62 -26.19 16.92
N SER A 182 33.61 -26.69 17.67
CA SER A 182 35.03 -26.62 17.33
C SER A 182 35.38 -27.40 16.05
N GLU A 183 34.52 -28.35 15.63
CA GLU A 183 34.71 -29.12 14.39
C GLU A 183 34.38 -28.29 13.13
N LEU A 184 33.64 -27.19 13.27
CA LEU A 184 33.29 -26.33 12.13
C LEU A 184 34.37 -25.29 11.85
N ASN A 185 34.72 -25.15 10.58
CA ASN A 185 35.38 -23.94 10.10
C ASN A 185 34.35 -22.81 9.93
N ILE A 186 34.15 -22.05 11.00
CA ILE A 186 33.19 -20.93 11.06
C ILE A 186 33.51 -19.88 9.98
N GLU A 187 34.78 -19.56 9.72
CA GLU A 187 35.16 -18.54 8.73
C GLU A 187 34.75 -18.95 7.30
N ALA A 188 34.97 -20.23 6.94
CA ALA A 188 34.54 -20.77 5.66
C ALA A 188 33.01 -20.75 5.52
N LEU A 189 32.28 -21.13 6.58
CA LEU A 189 30.82 -21.11 6.59
C LEU A 189 30.25 -19.70 6.49
N LEU A 190 30.85 -18.73 7.16
CA LEU A 190 30.43 -17.33 7.08
C LEU A 190 30.53 -16.77 5.66
N SER A 191 31.51 -17.22 4.86
CA SER A 191 31.66 -16.77 3.46
C SER A 191 30.53 -17.22 2.52
N ILE A 192 29.73 -18.21 2.95
CA ILE A 192 28.61 -18.77 2.18
C ILE A 192 27.27 -18.66 2.92
N THR A 193 27.21 -17.94 4.03
CA THR A 193 25.99 -17.78 4.83
C THR A 193 25.39 -16.39 4.61
N TYR A 194 24.14 -16.36 4.13
CA TYR A 194 23.43 -15.13 3.75
C TYR A 194 22.22 -14.84 4.64
N THR A 195 21.77 -15.84 5.41
CA THR A 195 20.69 -15.76 6.41
C THR A 195 21.08 -16.57 7.64
N SER A 196 20.36 -16.37 8.75
CA SER A 196 20.55 -17.17 9.96
C SER A 196 20.44 -18.67 9.66
N LEU A 197 21.45 -19.44 10.08
CA LEU A 197 21.54 -20.88 9.84
C LEU A 197 21.51 -21.63 11.18
N PRO A 198 20.50 -22.48 11.44
CA PRO A 198 20.51 -23.34 12.62
C PRO A 198 21.51 -24.49 12.44
N ILE A 199 22.35 -24.71 13.46
CA ILE A 199 23.34 -25.77 13.57
C ILE A 199 22.91 -26.67 14.73
N GLN A 200 22.77 -27.97 14.49
CA GLN A 200 22.46 -28.94 15.54
C GLN A 200 23.75 -29.51 16.12
N VAL A 201 23.86 -29.47 17.45
CA VAL A 201 25.06 -29.88 18.20
C VAL A 201 24.66 -30.99 19.16
N ASP A 202 25.35 -32.12 19.10
CA ASP A 202 25.10 -33.23 20.01
C ASP A 202 25.67 -32.90 21.41
N LYS A 203 24.78 -32.67 22.39
CA LYS A 203 25.13 -32.56 23.81
C LYS A 203 24.78 -33.84 24.55
N LYS A 204 25.56 -34.17 25.57
CA LYS A 204 25.18 -35.19 26.56
C LYS A 204 24.61 -34.48 27.78
N LEU A 205 23.37 -34.80 28.15
CA LEU A 205 22.78 -34.37 29.42
C LEU A 205 23.58 -34.95 30.60
N PRO A 206 23.49 -34.35 31.80
CA PRO A 206 24.14 -34.89 33.01
C PRO A 206 23.77 -36.35 33.31
N ASP A 207 22.61 -36.80 32.83
CA ASP A 207 22.06 -38.17 32.94
C ASP A 207 22.54 -39.13 31.83
N GLY A 208 23.49 -38.72 30.99
CA GLY A 208 24.04 -39.55 29.89
C GLY A 208 23.14 -39.71 28.65
N ARG A 209 21.95 -39.11 28.63
CA ARG A 209 21.06 -39.09 27.46
C ARG A 209 21.60 -38.13 26.39
N PRO A 210 21.69 -38.54 25.11
CA PRO A 210 22.02 -37.61 24.03
C PRO A 210 20.86 -36.64 23.82
N THR A 211 21.16 -35.33 23.79
CA THR A 211 20.23 -34.27 23.43
C THR A 211 20.87 -33.41 22.35
N THR A 212 20.11 -32.99 21.35
CA THR A 212 20.59 -32.04 20.34
C THR A 212 20.26 -30.63 20.79
N GLU A 213 21.28 -29.79 20.98
CA GLU A 213 21.12 -28.36 21.17
C GLU A 213 21.18 -27.66 19.81
N THR A 214 20.33 -26.66 19.57
CA THR A 214 20.35 -25.91 18.31
C THR A 214 21.00 -24.55 18.57
N CYS A 215 22.07 -24.27 17.83
CA CYS A 215 22.82 -23.03 17.85
C CYS A 215 22.56 -22.27 16.55
N THR A 216 22.46 -20.94 16.60
CA THR A 216 22.16 -20.13 15.41
C THR A 216 23.39 -19.36 14.94
N LEU A 217 23.89 -19.70 13.74
CA LEU A 217 24.92 -18.93 13.05
C LEU A 217 24.30 -17.74 12.33
N ILE A 218 24.78 -16.55 12.64
CA ILE A 218 24.36 -15.27 12.07
C ILE A 218 25.32 -14.91 10.93
N PRO A 219 24.82 -14.50 9.75
CA PRO A 219 25.68 -14.09 8.64
C PRO A 219 26.47 -12.81 8.96
N LYS A 220 27.54 -12.58 8.19
CA LYS A 220 28.22 -11.28 8.14
C LYS A 220 27.25 -10.22 7.62
N GLY A 221 27.26 -9.03 8.20
CA GLY A 221 26.35 -7.94 7.81
C GLY A 221 26.42 -7.61 6.31
N ILE A 222 27.63 -7.66 5.73
CA ILE A 222 27.86 -7.39 4.29
C ILE A 222 27.16 -8.39 3.35
N LEU A 223 26.88 -9.62 3.81
CA LEU A 223 26.22 -10.66 3.02
C LEU A 223 24.72 -10.78 3.36
N SER A 224 24.24 -10.06 4.37
CA SER A 224 22.87 -10.19 4.84
C SER A 224 21.87 -9.51 3.90
N LEU A 225 20.84 -10.26 3.52
CA LEU A 225 19.71 -9.73 2.75
C LEU A 225 18.86 -8.74 3.56
N LYS A 226 18.82 -8.87 4.89
CA LYS A 226 18.09 -7.94 5.77
C LYS A 226 18.83 -6.61 5.91
N VAL A 227 20.15 -6.64 5.98
CA VAL A 227 20.97 -5.41 5.92
C VAL A 227 20.74 -4.71 4.58
N LEU A 228 20.74 -5.47 3.48
CA LEU A 228 20.48 -4.93 2.13
C LEU A 228 19.12 -4.21 2.02
N GLN A 229 18.08 -4.68 2.72
CA GLN A 229 16.77 -4.03 2.77
C GLN A 229 16.81 -2.62 3.39
N GLU A 230 17.71 -2.37 4.34
CA GLU A 230 17.82 -1.10 5.08
C GLU A 230 18.79 -0.11 4.41
N LEU A 231 19.67 -0.54 3.50
CA LEU A 231 20.61 0.38 2.84
C LEU A 231 19.92 1.50 2.01
N PRO A 232 18.85 1.23 1.23
CA PRO A 232 18.24 2.25 0.38
C PRO A 232 17.72 3.48 1.15
N ILE A 233 17.15 3.30 2.34
CA ILE A 233 16.63 4.44 3.13
C ILE A 233 17.76 5.36 3.60
N ILE A 234 18.94 4.81 3.88
CA ILE A 234 20.11 5.57 4.30
C ILE A 234 20.68 6.33 3.12
N VAL A 235 20.76 5.71 1.93
CA VAL A 235 21.18 6.41 0.71
C VAL A 235 20.23 7.59 0.41
N VAL A 236 18.91 7.41 0.60
CA VAL A 236 17.94 8.51 0.49
C VAL A 236 18.24 9.61 1.50
N LEU A 237 18.51 9.27 2.76
CA LEU A 237 18.86 10.24 3.79
C LEU A 237 20.14 11.01 3.45
N MET A 238 21.20 10.31 3.01
CA MET A 238 22.45 10.95 2.58
C MET A 238 22.23 11.88 1.39
N TYR A 239 21.40 11.48 0.43
CA TYR A 239 21.03 12.33 -0.71
C TYR A 239 20.24 13.58 -0.28
N GLN A 240 19.32 13.44 0.68
CA GLN A 240 18.54 14.56 1.22
C GLN A 240 19.42 15.58 1.96
N LEU A 241 20.44 15.13 2.69
CA LEU A 241 21.33 16.00 3.47
C LEU A 241 22.47 16.60 2.62
N TYR A 242 23.05 15.83 1.69
CA TYR A 242 24.30 16.18 1.00
C TYR A 242 24.17 16.15 -0.53
N LYS A 243 23.05 16.66 -1.05
CA LYS A 243 22.66 16.54 -2.47
C LYS A 243 23.79 16.81 -3.48
N GLN A 244 24.57 17.88 -3.31
CA GLN A 244 25.62 18.26 -4.25
C GLN A 244 26.77 17.23 -4.31
N ASN A 245 27.12 16.62 -3.17
CA ASN A 245 28.21 15.66 -3.08
C ASN A 245 27.78 14.25 -3.51
N VAL A 246 26.51 13.90 -3.34
CA VAL A 246 25.99 12.52 -3.54
C VAL A 246 25.38 12.30 -4.94
N GLN A 247 25.11 13.37 -5.69
CA GLN A 247 24.42 13.29 -6.98
C GLN A 247 25.14 12.41 -8.03
N GLN A 248 26.47 12.48 -8.11
CA GLN A 248 27.23 11.64 -9.05
C GLN A 248 27.18 10.16 -8.65
N GLU A 249 27.40 9.84 -7.38
CA GLU A 249 27.33 8.45 -6.89
C GLU A 249 25.95 7.83 -7.14
N VAL A 250 24.85 8.57 -6.91
CA VAL A 250 23.49 8.08 -7.18
C VAL A 250 23.26 7.82 -8.67
N THR A 251 23.88 8.60 -9.56
CA THR A 251 23.79 8.38 -11.00
C THR A 251 24.43 7.04 -11.38
N ASP A 252 25.59 6.73 -10.81
CA ASP A 252 26.30 5.47 -10.99
C ASP A 252 25.55 4.26 -10.41
N TYR A 253 24.67 4.47 -9.42
CA TYR A 253 23.89 3.40 -8.81
C TYR A 253 22.76 2.91 -9.70
N ILE A 254 22.18 3.78 -10.53
CA ILE A 254 20.96 3.49 -11.31
C ILE A 254 21.07 2.19 -12.13
N PRO A 255 22.14 1.96 -12.91
CA PRO A 255 22.27 0.72 -13.67
C PRO A 255 22.37 -0.52 -12.77
N ILE A 256 23.08 -0.41 -11.64
CA ILE A 256 23.35 -1.51 -10.71
C ILE A 256 22.06 -1.91 -9.97
N ILE A 257 21.28 -0.92 -9.49
CA ILE A 257 20.01 -1.18 -8.81
C ILE A 257 18.96 -1.75 -9.78
N ILE A 258 18.94 -1.29 -11.04
CA ILE A 258 18.06 -1.88 -12.07
C ILE A 258 18.47 -3.33 -12.34
N GLY A 259 19.76 -3.63 -12.45
CA GLY A 259 20.26 -5.00 -12.52
C GLY A 259 19.76 -5.86 -11.36
N THR A 260 19.86 -5.33 -10.12
CA THR A 260 19.37 -6.03 -8.91
C THR A 260 17.87 -6.34 -8.94
N ILE A 261 17.06 -5.40 -9.44
CA ILE A 261 15.60 -5.57 -9.58
C ILE A 261 15.24 -6.69 -10.57
N THR A 262 16.10 -6.98 -11.55
CA THR A 262 15.86 -8.05 -12.55
C THR A 262 16.32 -9.43 -12.10
N LEU A 263 17.08 -9.52 -11.01
CA LEU A 263 17.61 -10.80 -10.53
C LEU A 263 16.47 -11.75 -10.14
N LYS A 264 16.60 -13.02 -10.53
CA LYS A 264 15.70 -14.09 -10.15
C LYS A 264 16.48 -15.34 -9.76
N PRO A 265 16.01 -16.13 -8.78
CA PRO A 265 16.57 -17.45 -8.53
C PRO A 265 16.48 -18.34 -9.77
N ALA A 266 17.41 -19.27 -9.92
CA ALA A 266 17.35 -20.29 -10.96
C ALA A 266 16.06 -21.13 -10.82
N GLU A 267 15.45 -21.50 -11.94
CA GLU A 267 14.19 -22.24 -11.97
C GLU A 267 14.34 -23.62 -11.32
N ASP A 268 15.49 -24.27 -11.51
CA ASP A 268 15.85 -25.56 -10.90
C ASP A 268 15.88 -25.50 -9.37
N HIS A 269 16.46 -24.42 -8.80
CA HIS A 269 16.49 -24.23 -7.35
C HIS A 269 15.09 -24.02 -6.79
N ARG A 270 14.25 -23.26 -7.49
CA ARG A 270 12.87 -22.97 -7.04
C ARG A 270 11.96 -24.19 -7.10
N ALA A 271 12.22 -25.12 -8.02
CA ALA A 271 11.49 -26.38 -8.12
C ALA A 271 11.87 -27.38 -7.01
N ASN A 272 13.02 -27.19 -6.34
CA ASN A 272 13.49 -28.09 -5.31
C ASN A 272 12.62 -27.99 -4.03
N PRO A 273 12.16 -29.12 -3.43
CA PRO A 273 11.39 -29.10 -2.19
C PRO A 273 12.15 -28.47 -1.00
N ASN A 274 13.48 -28.50 -1.01
CA ASN A 274 14.34 -27.90 0.01
C ASN A 274 14.63 -26.41 -0.24
N PHE A 275 13.93 -25.76 -1.19
CA PHE A 275 14.08 -24.34 -1.45
C PHE A 275 13.72 -23.52 -0.20
N ASN A 276 14.66 -22.72 0.29
CA ASN A 276 14.44 -21.90 1.45
C ASN A 276 13.55 -20.69 1.10
N LYS A 277 12.26 -20.81 1.40
CA LYS A 277 11.27 -19.77 1.15
C LYS A 277 11.52 -18.50 1.97
N GLU A 278 12.07 -18.61 3.18
CA GLU A 278 12.36 -17.45 4.04
C GLU A 278 13.45 -16.57 3.44
N VAL A 279 14.54 -17.20 2.95
CA VAL A 279 15.61 -16.51 2.21
C VAL A 279 15.04 -15.77 1.00
N PHE A 280 14.12 -16.41 0.27
CA PHE A 280 13.46 -15.79 -0.87
C PHE A 280 12.56 -14.61 -0.49
N VAL A 281 11.86 -14.69 0.64
CA VAL A 281 11.09 -13.57 1.18
C VAL A 281 12.00 -12.39 1.52
N ASP A 282 13.13 -12.64 2.19
CA ASP A 282 14.11 -11.60 2.52
C ASP A 282 14.75 -10.98 1.26
N PHE A 283 15.05 -11.80 0.26
CA PHE A 283 15.55 -11.33 -1.03
C PHE A 283 14.53 -10.47 -1.79
N MET A 284 13.27 -10.92 -1.86
CA MET A 284 12.18 -10.14 -2.46
C MET A 284 11.97 -8.82 -1.71
N GLY A 285 12.07 -8.83 -0.39
CA GLY A 285 12.07 -7.62 0.43
C GLY A 285 13.17 -6.65 0.00
N ALA A 286 14.41 -7.13 -0.18
CA ALA A 286 15.53 -6.31 -0.62
C ALA A 286 15.26 -5.69 -2.00
N GLN A 287 14.82 -6.49 -2.98
CA GLN A 287 14.48 -5.99 -4.33
C GLN A 287 13.37 -4.91 -4.30
N ILE A 288 12.33 -5.11 -3.48
CA ILE A 288 11.23 -4.15 -3.34
C ILE A 288 11.69 -2.84 -2.69
N LYS A 289 12.57 -2.90 -1.68
CA LYS A 289 13.17 -1.69 -1.07
C LYS A 289 14.08 -0.97 -2.07
N THR A 290 14.87 -1.70 -2.86
CA THR A 290 15.67 -1.13 -3.95
C THR A 290 14.80 -0.47 -5.02
N LEU A 291 13.70 -1.11 -5.42
CA LEU A 291 12.71 -0.53 -6.34
C LEU A 291 12.07 0.73 -5.74
N SER A 292 11.74 0.72 -4.46
CA SER A 292 11.16 1.86 -3.76
C SER A 292 12.12 3.06 -3.74
N PHE A 293 13.42 2.81 -3.59
CA PHE A 293 14.45 3.83 -3.74
C PHE A 293 14.53 4.36 -5.17
N LEU A 294 14.55 3.49 -6.17
CA LEU A 294 14.50 3.92 -7.58
C LEU A 294 13.26 4.80 -7.83
N ALA A 295 12.09 4.38 -7.35
CA ALA A 295 10.83 5.10 -7.48
C ALA A 295 10.85 6.49 -6.79
N TYR A 296 11.62 6.66 -5.72
CA TYR A 296 11.79 7.95 -5.05
C TYR A 296 12.61 8.93 -5.90
N ILE A 297 13.70 8.48 -6.52
CA ILE A 297 14.61 9.34 -7.31
C ILE A 297 14.21 9.48 -8.80
N ILE A 298 13.27 8.66 -9.28
CA ILE A 298 12.99 8.50 -10.72
C ILE A 298 12.63 9.80 -11.44
N ARG A 299 11.95 10.73 -10.76
CA ARG A 299 11.55 12.03 -11.34
C ARG A 299 12.75 12.93 -11.61
N ILE A 300 13.84 12.77 -10.87
CA ILE A 300 15.04 13.60 -10.98
C ILE A 300 15.96 13.04 -12.08
N TYR A 301 16.07 11.71 -12.17
CA TYR A 301 17.00 11.03 -13.08
C TYR A 301 16.30 10.32 -14.25
N GLN A 302 15.18 10.87 -14.74
CA GLN A 302 14.33 10.22 -15.74
C GLN A 302 15.07 9.89 -17.05
N GLN A 303 16.06 10.71 -17.45
CA GLN A 303 16.88 10.45 -18.63
C GLN A 303 17.73 9.17 -18.46
N VAL A 304 18.49 9.06 -17.38
CA VAL A 304 19.37 7.92 -17.09
C VAL A 304 18.55 6.64 -16.88
N VAL A 305 17.44 6.71 -16.14
CA VAL A 305 16.53 5.56 -15.97
C VAL A 305 15.89 5.16 -17.30
N GLY A 306 15.65 6.12 -18.19
CA GLY A 306 15.10 5.89 -19.52
C GLY A 306 15.94 4.94 -20.37
N GLU A 307 17.28 5.02 -20.27
CA GLU A 307 18.23 4.15 -20.99
C GLU A 307 18.10 2.68 -20.60
N HIS A 308 17.79 2.41 -19.33
CA HIS A 308 17.64 1.05 -18.77
C HIS A 308 16.17 0.65 -18.51
N SER A 309 15.22 1.39 -19.09
CA SER A 309 13.80 1.25 -18.77
C SER A 309 13.19 -0.12 -19.10
N GLN A 310 13.68 -0.81 -20.13
CA GLN A 310 13.20 -2.16 -20.49
C GLN A 310 13.48 -3.18 -19.38
N LEU A 311 14.71 -3.22 -18.87
CA LEU A 311 15.10 -4.10 -17.76
C LEU A 311 14.29 -3.80 -16.50
N MET A 312 14.06 -2.51 -16.20
CA MET A 312 13.22 -2.12 -15.07
C MET A 312 11.78 -2.69 -15.19
N VAL A 313 11.16 -2.60 -16.38
CA VAL A 313 9.81 -3.13 -16.61
C VAL A 313 9.79 -4.65 -16.44
N GLU A 314 10.77 -5.36 -17.01
CA GLU A 314 10.90 -6.81 -16.87
C GLU A 314 11.08 -7.24 -15.41
N GLY A 315 11.91 -6.52 -14.64
CA GLY A 315 12.11 -6.78 -13.22
C GLY A 315 10.84 -6.57 -12.38
N ILE A 316 10.09 -5.49 -12.62
CA ILE A 316 8.81 -5.23 -11.93
C ILE A 316 7.79 -6.34 -12.23
N LEU A 317 7.65 -6.75 -13.49
CA LEU A 317 6.73 -7.82 -13.89
C LEU A 317 7.17 -9.18 -13.34
N GLY A 318 8.47 -9.44 -13.32
CA GLY A 318 9.08 -10.62 -12.70
C GLY A 318 8.74 -10.68 -11.21
N MET A 319 8.97 -9.60 -10.47
CA MET A 319 8.63 -9.52 -9.06
C MET A 319 7.13 -9.70 -8.79
N LEU A 320 6.24 -9.09 -9.59
CA LEU A 320 4.79 -9.27 -9.44
C LEU A 320 4.37 -10.75 -9.58
N THR A 321 4.95 -11.42 -10.57
CA THR A 321 4.70 -12.85 -10.88
C THR A 321 5.27 -13.77 -9.81
N LEU A 322 6.49 -13.49 -9.34
CA LEU A 322 7.23 -14.37 -8.43
C LEU A 322 6.95 -14.11 -6.95
N CYS A 323 6.33 -12.98 -6.59
CA CYS A 323 6.08 -12.57 -5.22
C CYS A 323 5.26 -13.64 -4.44
N PRO A 324 5.77 -14.12 -3.28
CA PRO A 324 5.11 -15.14 -2.45
C PRO A 324 3.68 -14.76 -2.08
N MET A 325 2.79 -15.76 -2.01
CA MET A 325 1.37 -15.54 -1.70
C MET A 325 1.10 -15.43 -0.20
N GLU A 326 2.02 -15.94 0.62
CA GLU A 326 1.96 -15.95 2.07
C GLU A 326 2.21 -14.55 2.67
N VAL A 327 2.95 -13.69 1.96
CA VAL A 327 3.47 -12.43 2.50
C VAL A 327 2.80 -11.22 1.83
N THR A 328 1.61 -10.86 2.33
CA THR A 328 0.78 -9.79 1.75
C THR A 328 1.46 -8.41 1.77
N HIS A 329 2.25 -8.10 2.80
CA HIS A 329 2.86 -6.77 2.94
C HIS A 329 3.90 -6.47 1.83
N LEU A 330 4.64 -7.48 1.37
CA LEU A 330 5.61 -7.30 0.28
C LEU A 330 4.91 -6.91 -1.02
N ARG A 331 3.83 -7.60 -1.40
CA ARG A 331 3.07 -7.24 -2.61
C ARG A 331 2.47 -5.84 -2.51
N LYS A 332 2.02 -5.42 -1.32
CA LYS A 332 1.54 -4.05 -1.09
C LYS A 332 2.64 -3.02 -1.38
N GLU A 333 3.83 -3.19 -0.80
CA GLU A 333 4.96 -2.27 -1.03
C GLU A 333 5.40 -2.24 -2.50
N LEU A 334 5.43 -3.41 -3.16
CA LEU A 334 5.71 -3.51 -4.59
C LEU A 334 4.73 -2.71 -5.44
N LEU A 335 3.42 -2.84 -5.18
CA LEU A 335 2.39 -2.06 -5.90
C LEU A 335 2.52 -0.55 -5.67
N ILE A 336 2.88 -0.12 -4.45
CA ILE A 336 3.11 1.29 -4.15
C ILE A 336 4.33 1.82 -4.95
N ALA A 337 5.44 1.09 -4.94
CA ALA A 337 6.63 1.46 -5.71
C ALA A 337 6.34 1.50 -7.21
N ALA A 338 5.66 0.49 -7.74
CA ALA A 338 5.23 0.44 -9.14
C ALA A 338 4.32 1.63 -9.49
N ARG A 339 3.35 1.98 -8.63
CA ARG A 339 2.47 3.14 -8.84
C ARG A 339 3.26 4.44 -9.03
N HIS A 340 4.28 4.68 -8.22
CA HIS A 340 5.12 5.88 -8.35
C HIS A 340 5.89 5.91 -9.68
N ILE A 341 6.36 4.77 -10.16
CA ILE A 341 7.04 4.65 -11.47
C ILE A 341 6.05 4.88 -12.62
N LEU A 342 4.86 4.26 -12.56
CA LEU A 342 3.80 4.39 -13.56
C LEU A 342 3.20 5.81 -13.63
N ALA A 343 3.39 6.63 -12.59
CA ALA A 343 3.00 8.04 -12.60
C ALA A 343 3.91 8.92 -13.48
N THR A 344 5.08 8.43 -13.90
CA THR A 344 6.03 9.13 -14.81
C THR A 344 5.79 8.78 -16.28
N ASP A 345 6.50 9.42 -17.20
CA ASP A 345 6.37 9.12 -18.64
C ASP A 345 6.96 7.77 -19.05
N LEU A 346 7.71 7.12 -18.15
CA LEU A 346 8.19 5.75 -18.36
C LEU A 346 7.06 4.73 -18.45
N ARG A 347 5.83 5.08 -18.05
CA ARG A 347 4.60 4.29 -18.24
C ARG A 347 4.40 3.79 -19.67
N ILE A 348 4.88 4.52 -20.68
CA ILE A 348 4.76 4.14 -22.09
C ILE A 348 5.51 2.82 -22.36
N LYS A 349 6.59 2.54 -21.63
CA LYS A 349 7.37 1.30 -21.75
C LYS A 349 6.63 0.05 -21.25
N PHE A 350 5.54 0.22 -20.49
CA PHE A 350 4.70 -0.89 -20.03
C PHE A 350 3.63 -1.31 -21.05
N VAL A 351 3.38 -0.49 -22.09
CA VAL A 351 2.35 -0.77 -23.11
C VAL A 351 2.49 -2.16 -23.76
N PRO A 352 3.69 -2.64 -24.15
CA PRO A 352 3.83 -3.98 -24.74
C PRO A 352 3.48 -5.15 -23.81
N PHE A 353 3.37 -4.90 -22.50
CA PHE A 353 3.15 -5.92 -21.48
C PHE A 353 1.80 -5.76 -20.76
N MET A 354 0.89 -4.94 -21.31
CA MET A 354 -0.42 -4.68 -20.70
C MET A 354 -1.26 -5.94 -20.50
N ASP A 355 -1.14 -6.92 -21.39
CA ASP A 355 -1.77 -8.23 -21.26
C ASP A 355 -1.44 -8.94 -19.94
N LYS A 356 -0.19 -8.83 -19.48
CA LYS A 356 0.23 -9.41 -18.19
C LYS A 356 -0.29 -8.60 -17.01
N LEU A 357 -0.41 -7.28 -17.15
CA LEU A 357 -0.91 -6.39 -16.10
C LEU A 357 -2.43 -6.48 -15.92
N PHE A 358 -3.18 -6.87 -16.96
CA PHE A 358 -4.61 -7.15 -16.87
C PHE A 358 -4.95 -8.49 -16.24
N ASP A 359 -3.97 -9.40 -16.08
CA ASP A 359 -4.15 -10.64 -15.35
C ASP A 359 -4.18 -10.37 -13.84
N GLU A 360 -5.36 -10.53 -13.23
CA GLU A 360 -5.55 -10.34 -11.79
C GLU A 360 -4.65 -11.26 -10.96
N SER A 361 -4.34 -12.47 -11.45
CA SER A 361 -3.49 -13.42 -10.74
C SER A 361 -2.03 -12.98 -10.69
N VAL A 362 -1.59 -12.17 -11.66
CA VAL A 362 -0.25 -11.57 -11.68
C VAL A 362 -0.24 -10.30 -10.85
N LEU A 363 -1.23 -9.43 -11.01
CA LEU A 363 -1.28 -8.13 -10.35
C LEU A 363 -1.53 -8.24 -8.83
N LEU A 364 -2.51 -9.06 -8.42
CA LEU A 364 -2.90 -9.26 -7.02
C LEU A 364 -2.24 -10.50 -6.40
N GLY A 365 -1.81 -11.45 -7.22
CA GLY A 365 -1.35 -12.75 -6.76
C GLY A 365 -2.49 -13.72 -6.46
N ARG A 366 -2.11 -14.91 -5.98
CA ARG A 366 -3.05 -16.01 -5.66
C ARG A 366 -3.46 -16.08 -4.18
N GLY A 367 -2.92 -15.21 -3.33
CA GLY A 367 -3.19 -15.21 -1.90
C GLY A 367 -4.54 -14.54 -1.58
N TRP A 368 -5.41 -15.22 -0.83
CA TRP A 368 -6.75 -14.72 -0.51
C TRP A 368 -6.73 -13.37 0.24
N THR A 369 -5.93 -13.27 1.31
CA THR A 369 -5.79 -12.02 2.08
C THR A 369 -5.23 -10.88 1.24
N THR A 370 -4.29 -11.19 0.35
CA THR A 370 -3.71 -10.22 -0.58
C THR A 370 -4.73 -9.73 -1.59
N HIS A 371 -5.52 -10.64 -2.14
CA HIS A 371 -6.60 -10.33 -3.07
C HIS A 371 -7.62 -9.39 -2.44
N GLU A 372 -8.16 -9.72 -1.27
CA GLU A 372 -9.19 -8.88 -0.63
C GLU A 372 -8.68 -7.50 -0.19
N SER A 373 -7.47 -7.43 0.37
CA SER A 373 -6.95 -6.17 0.91
C SER A 373 -6.36 -5.22 -0.14
N LEU A 374 -5.80 -5.73 -1.24
CA LEU A 374 -5.08 -4.92 -2.23
C LEU A 374 -5.88 -4.54 -3.47
N ARG A 375 -7.05 -5.14 -3.71
CA ARG A 375 -7.93 -4.81 -4.85
C ARG A 375 -8.14 -3.30 -5.05
N PRO A 376 -8.47 -2.49 -4.03
CA PRO A 376 -8.65 -1.05 -4.22
C PRO A 376 -7.39 -0.34 -4.73
N LEU A 377 -6.21 -0.67 -4.19
CA LEU A 377 -4.93 -0.08 -4.58
C LEU A 377 -4.54 -0.51 -6.00
N ALA A 378 -4.67 -1.80 -6.31
CA ALA A 378 -4.31 -2.36 -7.61
C ALA A 378 -5.19 -1.81 -8.73
N TYR A 379 -6.52 -1.85 -8.59
CA TYR A 379 -7.42 -1.33 -9.62
C TYR A 379 -7.34 0.19 -9.76
N SER A 380 -7.10 0.94 -8.68
CA SER A 380 -6.83 2.38 -8.80
C SER A 380 -5.54 2.64 -9.59
N THR A 381 -4.47 1.90 -9.30
CA THR A 381 -3.17 2.06 -9.99
C THR A 381 -3.27 1.66 -11.46
N LEU A 382 -3.91 0.54 -11.76
CA LEU A 382 -4.14 0.06 -13.12
C LEU A 382 -5.07 1.01 -13.89
N GLY A 383 -6.11 1.54 -13.22
CA GLY A 383 -7.01 2.50 -13.84
C GLY A 383 -6.32 3.81 -14.19
N ASP A 384 -5.48 4.33 -13.29
CA ASP A 384 -4.63 5.49 -13.55
C ASP A 384 -3.69 5.20 -14.74
N LEU A 385 -3.04 4.03 -14.78
CA LEU A 385 -2.16 3.64 -15.89
C LEU A 385 -2.91 3.64 -17.22
N VAL A 386 -4.01 2.87 -17.32
CA VAL A 386 -4.83 2.75 -18.53
C VAL A 386 -5.32 4.12 -18.98
N HIS A 387 -5.76 4.98 -18.05
CA HIS A 387 -6.15 6.34 -18.39
C HIS A 387 -5.02 7.09 -19.09
N HIS A 388 -3.80 7.07 -18.57
CA HIS A 388 -2.69 7.83 -19.16
C HIS A 388 -2.17 7.22 -20.47
N VAL A 389 -2.19 5.89 -20.62
CA VAL A 389 -1.63 5.22 -21.82
C VAL A 389 -2.67 4.91 -22.90
N ARG A 390 -3.96 5.19 -22.68
CA ARG A 390 -5.09 4.84 -23.56
C ARG A 390 -4.89 5.14 -25.05
N GLN A 391 -4.19 6.22 -25.39
CA GLN A 391 -3.92 6.61 -26.78
C GLN A 391 -2.88 5.72 -27.47
N HIS A 392 -2.08 4.99 -26.71
CA HIS A 392 -1.04 4.08 -27.20
C HIS A 392 -1.48 2.62 -27.20
N LEU A 393 -2.59 2.27 -26.54
CA LEU A 393 -3.07 0.90 -26.47
C LEU A 393 -3.62 0.40 -27.82
N PRO A 394 -3.38 -0.87 -28.18
CA PRO A 394 -4.05 -1.53 -29.30
C PRO A 394 -5.50 -1.92 -28.95
N MET A 395 -6.33 -2.20 -29.95
CA MET A 395 -7.74 -2.53 -29.75
C MET A 395 -7.97 -3.77 -28.86
N SER A 396 -7.09 -4.79 -28.94
CA SER A 396 -7.14 -5.98 -28.09
C SER A 396 -7.09 -5.63 -26.60
N ASP A 397 -6.18 -4.72 -26.25
CA ASP A 397 -5.88 -4.35 -24.87
C ASP A 397 -6.96 -3.41 -24.33
N LEU A 398 -7.50 -2.54 -25.20
CA LEU A 398 -8.69 -1.73 -24.88
C LEU A 398 -9.89 -2.62 -24.58
N ALA A 399 -10.14 -3.68 -25.36
CA ALA A 399 -11.22 -4.61 -25.10
C ALA A 399 -11.05 -5.35 -23.75
N LYS A 400 -9.83 -5.81 -23.44
CA LYS A 400 -9.51 -6.42 -22.14
C LYS A 400 -9.70 -5.44 -20.97
N ALA A 401 -9.25 -4.20 -21.13
CA ALA A 401 -9.45 -3.15 -20.13
C ALA A 401 -10.95 -2.91 -19.89
N VAL A 402 -11.74 -2.77 -20.96
CA VAL A 402 -13.20 -2.59 -20.86
C VAL A 402 -13.83 -3.76 -20.12
N HIS A 403 -13.47 -5.00 -20.44
CA HIS A 403 -13.99 -6.18 -19.75
C HIS A 403 -13.67 -6.18 -18.25
N LEU A 404 -12.40 -5.95 -17.88
CA LEU A 404 -11.95 -5.90 -16.50
C LEU A 404 -12.67 -4.82 -15.69
N PHE A 405 -12.69 -3.59 -16.17
CA PHE A 405 -13.34 -2.49 -15.44
C PHE A 405 -14.86 -2.61 -15.44
N SER A 406 -15.46 -3.29 -16.43
CA SER A 406 -16.89 -3.61 -16.42
C SER A 406 -17.23 -4.62 -15.32
N ASN A 407 -16.39 -5.62 -15.08
CA ASN A 407 -16.54 -6.54 -13.94
C ASN A 407 -16.44 -5.78 -12.60
N ASN A 408 -15.46 -4.88 -12.48
CA ASN A 408 -15.30 -4.03 -11.29
C ASN A 408 -16.52 -3.14 -10.99
N VAL A 409 -17.23 -2.66 -12.02
CA VAL A 409 -18.46 -1.88 -11.85
C VAL A 409 -19.56 -2.70 -11.19
N HIS A 410 -19.65 -3.99 -11.50
CA HIS A 410 -20.68 -4.90 -10.98
C HIS A 410 -20.28 -5.61 -9.69
N ASP A 411 -18.99 -5.63 -9.34
CA ASP A 411 -18.51 -6.28 -8.14
C ASP A 411 -18.92 -5.50 -6.87
N GLU A 412 -19.90 -6.03 -6.13
CA GLU A 412 -20.40 -5.47 -4.87
C GLU A 412 -19.44 -5.68 -3.69
N THR A 413 -18.40 -6.50 -3.84
CA THR A 413 -17.36 -6.67 -2.83
C THR A 413 -16.33 -5.54 -2.84
N LEU A 414 -16.29 -4.74 -3.91
CA LEU A 414 -15.43 -3.57 -4.01
C LEU A 414 -16.08 -2.31 -3.39
N PRO A 415 -15.28 -1.39 -2.82
CA PRO A 415 -15.77 -0.09 -2.40
C PRO A 415 -16.42 0.69 -3.54
N THR A 416 -17.49 1.44 -3.24
CA THR A 416 -18.20 2.27 -4.23
C THR A 416 -17.30 3.28 -4.93
N SER A 417 -16.26 3.78 -4.25
CA SER A 417 -15.25 4.66 -4.86
C SER A 417 -14.53 4.01 -6.04
N ILE A 418 -14.20 2.72 -5.96
CA ILE A 418 -13.54 1.96 -7.04
C ILE A 418 -14.53 1.70 -8.19
N GLN A 419 -15.80 1.43 -7.88
CA GLN A 419 -16.84 1.31 -8.91
C GLN A 419 -17.00 2.64 -9.68
N ILE A 420 -17.00 3.78 -8.98
CA ILE A 420 -17.07 5.13 -9.60
C ILE A 420 -15.84 5.38 -10.48
N ILE A 421 -14.62 5.08 -9.99
CA ILE A 421 -13.38 5.21 -10.78
C ILE A 421 -13.44 4.36 -12.04
N SER A 422 -13.93 3.11 -11.92
CA SER A 422 -14.09 2.19 -13.06
C SER A 422 -15.08 2.75 -14.09
N CYS A 423 -16.23 3.29 -13.66
CA CYS A 423 -17.18 3.96 -14.55
C CYS A 423 -16.56 5.18 -15.26
N LYS A 424 -15.83 6.03 -14.54
CA LYS A 424 -15.14 7.20 -15.11
C LYS A 424 -14.08 6.80 -16.13
N LEU A 425 -13.35 5.73 -15.85
CA LEU A 425 -12.35 5.21 -16.78
C LEU A 425 -13.01 4.70 -18.06
N LEU A 426 -14.07 3.87 -17.95
CA LEU A 426 -14.84 3.40 -19.10
C LEU A 426 -15.34 4.58 -19.94
N LEU A 427 -15.89 5.63 -19.32
CA LEU A 427 -16.27 6.86 -20.02
C LEU A 427 -15.10 7.49 -20.80
N ASN A 428 -13.91 7.58 -20.19
CA ASN A 428 -12.73 8.14 -20.85
C ASN A 428 -12.17 7.27 -21.99
N LEU A 429 -12.48 5.96 -22.00
CA LEU A 429 -12.07 5.06 -23.07
C LEU A 429 -12.97 5.15 -24.31
N VAL A 430 -14.20 5.64 -24.18
CA VAL A 430 -15.17 5.75 -25.30
C VAL A 430 -14.57 6.49 -26.50
N ASP A 431 -13.93 7.63 -26.26
CA ASP A 431 -13.32 8.44 -27.32
C ASP A 431 -12.12 7.75 -27.96
N CYS A 432 -11.32 7.03 -27.15
CA CYS A 432 -10.14 6.31 -27.62
C CYS A 432 -10.52 5.10 -28.48
N ILE A 433 -11.54 4.33 -28.07
CA ILE A 433 -12.07 3.20 -28.85
C ILE A 433 -12.53 3.69 -30.22
N ARG A 434 -13.24 4.83 -30.26
CA ARG A 434 -13.68 5.41 -31.54
C ARG A 434 -12.52 5.77 -32.45
N GLN A 435 -11.56 6.56 -31.96
CA GLN A 435 -10.41 7.01 -32.74
C GLN A 435 -9.56 5.84 -33.26
N ARG A 436 -9.33 4.83 -32.42
CA ARG A 436 -8.59 3.63 -32.81
C ARG A 436 -9.32 2.83 -33.87
N SER A 437 -10.61 2.61 -33.68
CA SER A 437 -11.46 1.89 -34.62
C SER A 437 -11.46 2.56 -36.01
N GLU A 438 -11.55 3.89 -36.08
CA GLU A 438 -11.43 4.64 -37.34
C GLU A 438 -10.04 4.54 -37.98
N SER A 439 -8.98 4.55 -37.16
CA SER A 439 -7.60 4.45 -37.63
C SER A 439 -7.30 3.06 -38.20
N GLU A 440 -7.71 2.00 -37.52
CA GLU A 440 -7.50 0.61 -37.97
C GLU A 440 -8.39 0.27 -39.18
N ALA A 441 -9.56 0.88 -39.31
CA ALA A 441 -10.45 0.70 -40.45
C ALA A 441 -9.84 1.24 -41.75
N SER A 442 -9.11 2.36 -41.65
CA SER A 442 -8.36 2.93 -42.78
C SER A 442 -7.23 2.01 -43.26
N GLN A 443 -6.80 1.05 -42.43
CA GLN A 443 -5.78 0.05 -42.72
C GLN A 443 -6.35 -1.30 -43.21
N GLY A 444 -7.67 -1.39 -43.47
CA GLY A 444 -8.29 -2.56 -44.11
C GLY A 444 -8.74 -3.69 -43.18
N GLN A 445 -8.85 -3.45 -41.87
CA GLN A 445 -9.38 -4.42 -40.89
C GLN A 445 -10.87 -4.18 -40.58
N ASP A 446 -11.61 -5.25 -40.21
CA ASP A 446 -12.99 -5.22 -39.68
C ASP A 446 -13.12 -4.56 -38.28
N SER A 447 -12.31 -3.54 -38.00
CA SER A 447 -12.19 -2.90 -36.68
C SER A 447 -13.32 -1.91 -36.37
N VAL A 448 -14.04 -1.38 -37.37
CA VAL A 448 -15.20 -0.48 -37.17
C VAL A 448 -16.30 -1.16 -36.39
N ARG A 449 -16.67 -2.37 -36.81
CA ARG A 449 -17.73 -3.16 -36.15
C ARG A 449 -17.30 -3.56 -34.75
N THR A 450 -16.05 -3.97 -34.59
CA THR A 450 -15.48 -4.33 -33.28
C THR A 450 -15.55 -3.17 -32.27
N GLY A 451 -15.24 -1.95 -32.71
CA GLY A 451 -15.37 -0.76 -31.87
C GLY A 451 -16.82 -0.44 -31.49
N GLN A 452 -17.75 -0.54 -32.45
CA GLN A 452 -19.18 -0.35 -32.20
C GLN A 452 -19.74 -1.39 -31.21
N ASP A 453 -19.42 -2.67 -31.41
CA ASP A 453 -19.85 -3.77 -30.54
C ASP A 453 -19.32 -3.58 -29.12
N LEU A 454 -18.07 -3.13 -28.97
CA LEU A 454 -17.46 -2.84 -27.67
C LEU A 454 -18.18 -1.68 -26.95
N LEU A 455 -18.51 -0.60 -27.66
CA LEU A 455 -19.28 0.52 -27.10
C LEU A 455 -20.70 0.09 -26.69
N MET A 456 -21.38 -0.72 -27.50
CA MET A 456 -22.70 -1.26 -27.15
C MET A 456 -22.62 -2.19 -25.94
N ARG A 457 -21.54 -2.97 -25.79
CA ARG A 457 -21.30 -3.78 -24.60
C ARG A 457 -21.11 -2.93 -23.35
N MET A 458 -20.37 -1.82 -23.44
CA MET A 458 -20.23 -0.85 -22.35
C MET A 458 -21.57 -0.21 -21.96
N LEU A 459 -22.41 0.11 -22.94
CA LEU A 459 -23.76 0.63 -22.68
C LEU A 459 -24.59 -0.40 -21.91
N GLU A 460 -24.56 -1.67 -22.31
CA GLU A 460 -25.27 -2.74 -21.61
C GLU A 460 -24.80 -2.89 -20.15
N VAL A 461 -23.50 -2.81 -19.89
CA VAL A 461 -22.91 -2.81 -18.53
C VAL A 461 -23.50 -1.69 -17.68
N PHE A 462 -23.57 -0.46 -18.20
CA PHE A 462 -24.17 0.66 -17.46
C PHE A 462 -25.67 0.46 -17.21
N VAL A 463 -26.43 -0.08 -18.18
CA VAL A 463 -27.85 -0.40 -18.00
C VAL A 463 -28.07 -1.44 -16.90
N ILE A 464 -27.23 -2.49 -16.87
CA ILE A 464 -27.30 -3.51 -15.81
C ILE A 464 -26.92 -2.89 -14.45
N LYS A 465 -26.00 -1.92 -14.41
CA LYS A 465 -25.64 -1.26 -13.15
C LYS A 465 -26.80 -0.39 -12.65
N PHE A 466 -27.48 0.35 -13.53
CA PHE A 466 -28.71 1.06 -13.17
C PHE A 466 -29.78 0.12 -12.60
N LYS A 467 -29.97 -1.07 -13.20
CA LYS A 467 -30.88 -2.09 -12.67
C LYS A 467 -30.50 -2.53 -11.26
N THR A 468 -29.20 -2.73 -11.01
CA THR A 468 -28.66 -3.15 -9.71
C THR A 468 -28.91 -2.07 -8.65
N ILE A 469 -28.62 -0.80 -8.99
CA ILE A 469 -28.89 0.35 -8.13
C ILE A 469 -30.38 0.45 -7.82
N ALA A 470 -31.23 0.41 -8.84
CA ALA A 470 -32.67 0.56 -8.71
C ALA A 470 -33.34 -0.56 -7.89
N LYS A 471 -32.89 -1.81 -8.04
CA LYS A 471 -33.52 -2.98 -7.40
C LYS A 471 -32.96 -3.32 -6.03
N LEU A 472 -31.64 -3.18 -5.83
CA LEU A 472 -30.97 -3.64 -4.62
C LEU A 472 -30.62 -2.48 -3.70
N GLN A 473 -29.99 -1.44 -4.23
CA GLN A 473 -29.38 -0.38 -3.40
C GLN A 473 -30.41 0.68 -2.98
N LEU A 474 -31.26 1.12 -3.91
CA LEU A 474 -32.23 2.17 -3.67
C LEU A 474 -33.26 1.81 -2.56
N PRO A 475 -33.86 0.60 -2.52
CA PRO A 475 -34.78 0.24 -1.44
C PRO A 475 -34.11 0.25 -0.05
N ILE A 476 -32.87 -0.24 0.04
CA ILE A 476 -32.09 -0.25 1.28
C ILE A 476 -31.81 1.17 1.76
N LEU A 477 -31.43 2.07 0.84
CA LEU A 477 -31.17 3.49 1.16
C LEU A 477 -32.44 4.23 1.59
N ILE A 478 -33.58 3.96 0.94
CA ILE A 478 -34.88 4.51 1.35
C ILE A 478 -35.24 4.05 2.77
N GLN A 479 -35.06 2.76 3.07
CA GLN A 479 -35.33 2.21 4.40
C GLN A 479 -34.43 2.82 5.47
N LYS A 480 -33.12 2.98 5.18
CA LYS A 480 -32.17 3.66 6.07
C LYS A 480 -32.53 5.12 6.32
N SER A 481 -32.92 5.86 5.27
CA SER A 481 -33.33 7.26 5.38
C SER A 481 -34.59 7.42 6.24
N LYS A 482 -35.58 6.53 6.06
CA LYS A 482 -36.80 6.51 6.89
C LYS A 482 -36.50 6.14 8.35
N ALA A 483 -35.60 5.18 8.60
CA ALA A 483 -35.20 4.79 9.94
C ALA A 483 -34.44 5.92 10.67
N GLN A 484 -33.53 6.62 9.99
CA GLN A 484 -32.82 7.79 10.54
C GLN A 484 -33.77 8.95 10.88
N GLN A 485 -34.83 9.15 10.09
CA GLN A 485 -35.87 10.15 10.39
C GLN A 485 -36.75 9.74 11.58
N ALA A 486 -36.91 8.44 11.86
CA ALA A 486 -37.73 7.94 12.96
C ALA A 486 -36.99 7.93 14.33
N THR A 487 -35.66 7.88 14.36
CA THR A 487 -34.85 7.85 15.60
C THR A 487 -34.46 9.23 16.16
N ALA A 488 -34.97 10.33 15.61
CA ALA A 488 -34.76 11.66 16.19
C ALA A 488 -35.93 12.07 17.09
N PRO A 489 -35.83 11.89 18.43
CA PRO A 489 -36.52 12.83 19.32
C PRO A 489 -35.68 13.30 20.53
N ALA A 490 -35.91 14.58 20.87
CA ALA A 490 -35.69 15.26 22.16
C ALA A 490 -34.25 15.56 22.64
N GLN A 491 -33.74 16.74 22.27
CA GLN A 491 -32.99 17.57 23.23
C GLN A 491 -33.63 18.95 23.29
N THR A 492 -34.37 19.18 24.38
CA THR A 492 -34.84 20.48 24.82
C THR A 492 -33.67 21.34 25.29
N SER A 493 -33.64 22.54 24.71
CA SER A 493 -32.97 23.79 25.05
C SER A 493 -32.47 23.96 26.50
N ALA A 494 -31.19 24.33 26.62
CA ALA A 494 -30.74 25.34 27.57
C ALA A 494 -29.75 26.28 26.88
N THR A 495 -30.12 27.55 26.84
CA THR A 495 -29.47 28.67 26.15
C THR A 495 -28.37 29.26 27.03
N THR A 496 -27.18 29.52 26.48
CA THR A 496 -26.34 30.65 26.91
C THR A 496 -25.52 31.21 25.75
N GLN A 497 -25.50 32.54 25.70
CA GLN A 497 -25.02 33.42 24.63
C GLN A 497 -23.49 33.53 24.56
N SER A 498 -22.91 33.74 23.36
CA SER A 498 -21.95 34.82 23.08
C SER A 498 -21.42 34.82 21.62
N ILE A 499 -21.83 35.83 20.84
CA ILE A 499 -21.05 36.83 20.08
C ILE A 499 -19.78 36.41 19.27
N ALA A 500 -19.84 36.74 17.97
CA ALA A 500 -18.81 37.27 17.03
C ALA A 500 -17.87 36.37 16.19
N ASP A 501 -17.87 36.75 14.90
CA ASP A 501 -16.79 36.88 13.91
C ASP A 501 -16.25 35.71 13.03
N SER A 502 -16.62 35.83 11.74
CA SER A 502 -15.74 36.03 10.57
C SER A 502 -14.51 35.12 10.29
N VAL A 503 -14.66 34.29 9.24
CA VAL A 503 -13.75 34.08 8.08
C VAL A 503 -12.40 33.31 8.23
N LYS A 504 -12.29 32.23 7.42
CA LYS A 504 -11.14 31.66 6.63
C LYS A 504 -10.36 30.38 7.07
N THR A 505 -10.25 29.50 6.06
CA THR A 505 -9.13 28.64 5.58
C THR A 505 -8.72 27.29 6.23
N GLU A 506 -8.75 26.27 5.36
CA GLU A 506 -7.77 25.19 5.05
C GLU A 506 -7.43 24.04 6.04
N ASP A 507 -7.54 22.83 5.45
CA ASP A 507 -6.72 21.61 5.51
C ASP A 507 -6.27 20.94 6.83
N GLY A 508 -6.42 19.60 6.88
CA GLY A 508 -5.61 18.75 7.75
C GLY A 508 -6.19 17.38 8.18
N LYS A 509 -5.80 16.31 7.46
CA LYS A 509 -5.43 14.93 7.90
C LYS A 509 -6.25 14.16 9.00
N PRO A 510 -6.57 12.86 8.78
CA PRO A 510 -7.13 12.00 9.83
C PRO A 510 -6.02 11.42 10.74
N SER A 511 -6.25 11.45 12.05
CA SER A 511 -5.43 10.80 13.07
C SER A 511 -6.05 9.45 13.48
N ILE A 512 -5.19 8.43 13.58
CA ILE A 512 -5.50 7.07 14.06
C ILE A 512 -4.89 6.94 15.45
N THR A 513 -5.68 6.56 16.47
CA THR A 513 -5.17 5.99 17.74
C THR A 513 -6.19 5.07 18.43
N SER A 514 -5.96 3.74 18.28
CA SER A 514 -5.84 2.68 19.34
C SER A 514 -7.02 2.37 20.33
N PRO A 515 -6.95 1.32 21.18
CA PRO A 515 -7.55 -0.03 21.02
C PRO A 515 -8.62 -0.37 22.12
N PRO A 516 -9.23 -1.59 22.16
CA PRO A 516 -10.49 -1.83 22.86
C PRO A 516 -10.32 -2.33 24.31
N THR A 517 -11.28 -2.00 25.19
CA THR A 517 -11.41 -2.60 26.52
C THR A 517 -12.80 -3.19 26.69
N ILE A 518 -12.84 -4.50 26.95
CA ILE A 518 -13.99 -5.33 27.33
C ILE A 518 -14.36 -5.00 28.78
N ILE A 519 -15.67 -4.92 29.10
CA ILE A 519 -16.33 -5.43 30.33
C ILE A 519 -17.86 -5.24 30.17
N GLU A 520 -18.61 -6.34 30.35
CA GLU A 520 -20.07 -6.41 30.55
C GLU A 520 -20.33 -6.63 32.06
N PRO A 521 -21.54 -6.33 32.63
CA PRO A 521 -22.60 -7.36 32.65
C PRO A 521 -24.08 -6.89 32.67
N LEU A 522 -24.90 -7.66 31.94
CA LEU A 522 -26.18 -8.33 32.28
C LEU A 522 -27.50 -7.58 32.64
N ALA A 523 -28.58 -8.13 32.02
CA ALA A 523 -30.03 -8.11 32.31
C ALA A 523 -30.86 -7.04 31.53
N THR A 524 -31.88 -7.36 30.73
CA THR A 524 -32.98 -8.34 30.86
C THR A 524 -33.60 -8.67 29.48
N ALA A 525 -34.21 -9.86 29.41
CA ALA A 525 -34.79 -10.48 28.23
C ALA A 525 -36.03 -9.77 27.63
N LYS A 526 -36.21 -9.87 26.31
CA LYS A 526 -37.45 -10.36 25.66
C LYS A 526 -37.36 -10.52 24.13
N THR A 527 -37.73 -11.74 23.72
CA THR A 527 -38.39 -12.17 22.47
C THR A 527 -37.56 -12.25 21.18
N GLU A 528 -37.36 -13.50 20.76
CA GLU A 528 -36.76 -13.96 19.51
C GLU A 528 -37.69 -13.73 18.30
N GLU A 529 -37.22 -13.01 17.28
CA GLU A 529 -37.55 -13.29 15.89
C GLU A 529 -36.26 -13.58 15.12
N ARG A 530 -36.26 -14.69 14.37
CA ARG A 530 -35.11 -15.30 13.71
C ARG A 530 -34.52 -14.40 12.61
N ASP A 531 -33.39 -13.75 12.90
CA ASP A 531 -32.54 -13.09 11.91
C ASP A 531 -31.47 -14.09 11.41
N ALA A 532 -31.84 -14.87 10.38
CA ALA A 532 -30.93 -15.78 9.70
C ALA A 532 -30.02 -14.98 8.74
N GLY A 533 -28.79 -14.67 9.16
CA GLY A 533 -27.80 -14.11 8.23
C GLY A 533 -26.54 -13.47 8.79
N LYS A 534 -26.31 -13.43 10.11
CA LYS A 534 -25.06 -12.86 10.65
C LYS A 534 -23.99 -13.95 10.74
N SER A 535 -23.12 -14.00 9.72
CA SER A 535 -21.90 -14.82 9.74
C SER A 535 -21.09 -14.55 11.00
N LYS A 536 -20.87 -15.60 11.80
CA LYS A 536 -20.18 -15.59 13.10
C LYS A 536 -18.65 -15.40 13.03
N PHE A 537 -18.13 -14.77 11.98
CA PHE A 537 -16.72 -14.40 11.90
C PHE A 537 -16.54 -13.13 11.07
N GLY A 538 -16.11 -12.04 11.72
CA GLY A 538 -15.30 -10.91 11.23
C GLY A 538 -15.58 -10.19 9.90
N PHE A 539 -16.50 -10.62 9.05
CA PHE A 539 -16.84 -9.90 7.82
C PHE A 539 -17.71 -8.69 8.15
N PRO A 540 -17.48 -7.52 7.54
CA PRO A 540 -18.36 -6.38 7.74
C PRO A 540 -19.81 -6.77 7.40
N PRO A 541 -20.82 -6.24 8.12
CA PRO A 541 -22.22 -6.50 7.79
C PRO A 541 -22.47 -6.14 6.33
N SER A 542 -23.38 -6.88 5.65
CA SER A 542 -23.58 -6.88 4.18
C SER A 542 -23.07 -5.61 3.48
N LEU A 543 -22.18 -5.72 2.49
CA LEU A 543 -21.58 -4.59 1.76
C LEU A 543 -22.62 -3.56 1.24
N ALA A 544 -23.87 -3.97 1.04
CA ALA A 544 -25.01 -3.09 0.79
C ALA A 544 -25.26 -2.02 1.89
N SER A 545 -24.73 -2.23 3.10
CA SER A 545 -24.76 -1.28 4.21
C SER A 545 -23.73 -0.16 4.07
N SER A 546 -22.68 -0.35 3.26
CA SER A 546 -21.61 0.63 3.08
C SER A 546 -21.93 1.72 2.05
N TYR A 547 -23.04 1.60 1.31
CA TYR A 547 -23.48 2.64 0.37
C TYR A 547 -24.01 3.87 1.13
N THR A 548 -23.43 5.04 0.84
CA THR A 548 -24.00 6.32 1.22
C THR A 548 -24.88 6.87 0.09
N VAL A 549 -25.87 7.69 0.44
CA VAL A 549 -26.71 8.39 -0.56
C VAL A 549 -25.85 9.27 -1.48
N ALA A 550 -24.81 9.89 -0.95
CA ALA A 550 -23.89 10.73 -1.72
C ALA A 550 -23.11 9.93 -2.76
N ASP A 551 -22.54 8.78 -2.38
CA ASP A 551 -21.79 7.92 -3.31
C ASP A 551 -22.70 7.35 -4.40
N CYS A 552 -23.93 6.95 -4.05
CA CYS A 552 -24.90 6.43 -5.01
C CYS A 552 -25.34 7.52 -6.01
N ARG A 553 -25.53 8.78 -5.56
CA ARG A 553 -25.81 9.92 -6.45
C ARG A 553 -24.66 10.18 -7.41
N SER A 554 -23.42 10.21 -6.90
CA SER A 554 -22.21 10.39 -7.72
C SER A 554 -22.06 9.28 -8.77
N LEU A 555 -22.38 8.03 -8.40
CA LEU A 555 -22.38 6.89 -9.30
C LEU A 555 -23.45 7.03 -10.40
N VAL A 556 -24.70 7.34 -10.05
CA VAL A 556 -25.80 7.56 -11.01
C VAL A 556 -25.45 8.68 -11.99
N LYS A 557 -24.94 9.81 -11.50
CA LYS A 557 -24.44 10.91 -12.35
C LYS A 557 -23.38 10.44 -13.34
N THR A 558 -22.38 9.70 -12.86
CA THR A 558 -21.28 9.19 -13.71
C THR A 558 -21.82 8.25 -14.79
N LEU A 559 -22.77 7.37 -14.45
CA LEU A 559 -23.40 6.45 -15.41
C LEU A 559 -24.20 7.21 -16.48
N VAL A 560 -24.97 8.24 -16.10
CA VAL A 560 -25.74 9.05 -17.08
C VAL A 560 -24.80 9.76 -18.06
N CYS A 561 -23.72 10.37 -17.57
CA CYS A 561 -22.70 10.96 -18.43
C CYS A 561 -22.05 9.92 -19.36
N GLY A 562 -21.75 8.73 -18.81
CA GLY A 562 -21.27 7.55 -19.55
C GLY A 562 -22.17 7.17 -20.72
N VAL A 563 -23.46 6.96 -20.45
CA VAL A 563 -24.47 6.60 -21.44
C VAL A 563 -24.59 7.66 -22.53
N LYS A 564 -24.62 8.95 -22.16
CA LYS A 564 -24.66 10.06 -23.13
C LYS A 564 -23.47 10.04 -24.06
N ALA A 565 -22.25 9.90 -23.52
CA ALA A 565 -21.04 9.87 -24.32
C ALA A 565 -21.01 8.67 -25.27
N ILE A 566 -21.34 7.47 -24.79
CA ILE A 566 -21.40 6.25 -25.62
C ILE A 566 -22.41 6.43 -26.74
N THR A 567 -23.63 6.86 -26.42
CA THR A 567 -24.73 7.03 -27.41
C THR A 567 -24.35 8.04 -28.49
N TRP A 568 -23.75 9.16 -28.10
CA TRP A 568 -23.27 10.17 -29.06
C TRP A 568 -22.23 9.60 -30.03
N ARG A 569 -21.25 8.84 -29.52
CA ARG A 569 -20.19 8.24 -30.34
C ARG A 569 -20.72 7.10 -31.23
N CYS A 570 -21.63 6.27 -30.73
CA CYS A 570 -22.31 5.24 -31.53
C CYS A 570 -23.11 5.85 -32.69
N ALA A 571 -23.83 6.94 -32.45
CA ALA A 571 -24.57 7.64 -33.51
C ALA A 571 -23.64 8.21 -34.59
N SER A 572 -22.46 8.71 -34.20
CA SER A 572 -21.46 9.22 -35.16
C SER A 572 -20.87 8.11 -36.05
N PHE A 573 -20.62 6.92 -35.50
CA PHE A 573 -20.14 5.74 -36.23
C PHE A 573 -21.08 5.27 -37.36
N LYS A 574 -22.39 5.44 -37.16
CA LYS A 574 -23.41 5.08 -38.16
C LYS A 574 -23.66 6.18 -39.20
N GLN A 575 -23.17 7.40 -38.94
CA GLN A 575 -23.19 8.50 -39.92
C GLN A 575 -22.02 8.42 -40.92
N SER A 576 -20.86 7.90 -40.49
CA SER A 576 -19.65 7.77 -41.35
C SER A 576 -19.67 6.56 -42.28
N SER A 577 -20.51 5.55 -42.02
CA SER A 577 -20.71 4.35 -42.85
C SER A 577 -21.71 4.56 -44.00
N SER A 578 -21.70 5.76 -44.60
CA SER A 578 -22.70 6.33 -45.51
C SER A 578 -22.83 5.69 -46.90
N SER A 579 -22.30 4.48 -47.12
CA SER A 579 -22.34 3.79 -48.43
C SER A 579 -23.40 2.70 -48.56
N VAL A 580 -24.22 2.41 -47.54
CA VAL A 580 -25.31 1.42 -47.65
C VAL A 580 -26.61 1.95 -47.04
N GLU A 581 -27.68 2.04 -47.83
CA GLU A 581 -29.00 2.63 -47.51
C GLU A 581 -29.77 1.97 -46.34
N GLY A 582 -29.18 1.03 -45.60
CA GLY A 582 -29.73 0.43 -44.37
C GLY A 582 -28.87 0.61 -43.11
N GLY A 583 -27.70 1.24 -43.20
CA GLY A 583 -26.70 1.27 -42.12
C GLY A 583 -26.97 2.24 -40.95
N LYS A 584 -27.99 3.10 -41.05
CA LYS A 584 -28.27 4.15 -40.03
C LYS A 584 -29.02 3.64 -38.80
N LEU A 585 -29.67 2.48 -38.89
CA LEU A 585 -30.59 2.01 -37.85
C LEU A 585 -29.88 1.14 -36.81
N PHE A 586 -30.33 1.25 -35.56
CA PHE A 586 -29.95 0.30 -34.52
C PHE A 586 -30.59 -1.06 -34.80
N THR A 587 -29.83 -2.12 -34.56
CA THR A 587 -30.37 -3.48 -34.63
C THR A 587 -31.39 -3.67 -33.50
N ALA A 588 -32.33 -4.59 -33.65
CA ALA A 588 -33.34 -4.87 -32.62
C ALA A 588 -32.73 -5.13 -31.22
N LYS A 589 -31.55 -5.78 -31.17
CA LYS A 589 -30.82 -6.01 -29.92
C LYS A 589 -30.29 -4.72 -29.29
N GLU A 590 -29.82 -3.79 -30.11
CA GLU A 590 -29.33 -2.49 -29.63
C GLU A 590 -30.50 -1.61 -29.16
N THR A 591 -31.62 -1.58 -29.88
CA THR A 591 -32.85 -0.87 -29.48
C THR A 591 -33.38 -1.39 -28.13
N GLU A 592 -33.35 -2.71 -27.92
CA GLU A 592 -33.74 -3.33 -26.65
C GLU A 592 -32.85 -2.89 -25.46
N VAL A 593 -31.57 -2.56 -25.69
CA VAL A 593 -30.71 -1.98 -24.64
C VAL A 593 -31.22 -0.60 -24.23
N PHE A 594 -31.65 0.24 -25.19
CA PHE A 594 -32.22 1.57 -24.90
C PHE A 594 -33.59 1.49 -24.23
N ILE A 595 -34.45 0.53 -24.59
CA ILE A 595 -35.72 0.29 -23.88
C ILE A 595 -35.45 -0.06 -22.41
N ARG A 596 -34.50 -0.97 -22.16
CA ARG A 596 -34.06 -1.33 -20.80
C ARG A 596 -33.41 -0.14 -20.08
N LEU A 597 -32.67 0.72 -20.78
CA LEU A 597 -32.09 1.94 -20.24
C LEU A 597 -33.17 2.86 -19.68
N VAL A 598 -34.22 3.19 -20.45
CA VAL A 598 -35.33 4.03 -19.98
C VAL A 598 -35.92 3.47 -18.69
N LYS A 599 -36.22 2.17 -18.68
CA LYS A 599 -36.83 1.50 -17.54
C LYS A 599 -36.01 1.64 -16.25
N TRP A 600 -34.72 1.28 -16.31
CA TRP A 600 -33.86 1.21 -15.12
C TRP A 600 -33.27 2.56 -14.72
N ALA A 601 -32.92 3.43 -15.69
CA ALA A 601 -32.37 4.75 -15.39
C ALA A 601 -33.42 5.65 -14.72
N MET A 602 -34.67 5.67 -15.22
CA MET A 602 -35.75 6.45 -14.58
C MET A 602 -36.09 5.98 -13.17
N GLN A 603 -35.85 4.70 -12.86
CA GLN A 603 -36.00 4.19 -11.50
C GLN A 603 -34.79 4.56 -10.64
N ALA A 604 -33.57 4.47 -11.16
CA ALA A 604 -32.35 4.83 -10.42
C ALA A 604 -32.27 6.34 -10.10
N LEU A 605 -32.85 7.21 -10.93
CA LEU A 605 -32.91 8.66 -10.72
C LEU A 605 -33.70 9.06 -9.47
N ASP A 606 -34.53 8.18 -8.91
CA ASP A 606 -35.19 8.41 -7.62
C ASP A 606 -34.21 8.60 -6.46
N ILE A 607 -32.93 8.26 -6.63
CA ILE A 607 -31.90 8.54 -5.61
C ILE A 607 -31.82 10.04 -5.24
N TYR A 608 -32.18 10.94 -6.18
CA TYR A 608 -32.21 12.38 -5.93
C TYR A 608 -33.41 12.83 -5.08
N THR A 609 -34.42 11.97 -4.92
CA THR A 609 -35.53 12.21 -3.99
C THR A 609 -35.13 12.03 -2.52
N LEU A 610 -34.01 11.35 -2.23
CA LEU A 610 -33.51 11.16 -0.86
C LEU A 610 -32.67 12.35 -0.40
N SER A 611 -33.10 13.12 0.60
CA SER A 611 -32.34 14.27 1.13
C SER A 611 -30.98 13.88 1.72
N ILE A 612 -29.91 14.62 1.39
CA ILE A 612 -28.55 14.42 1.94
C ILE A 612 -28.40 15.11 3.31
N THR A 613 -29.14 16.19 3.56
CA THR A 613 -29.04 17.01 4.78
C THR A 613 -30.16 16.65 5.75
N PRO A 614 -29.90 16.42 7.05
CA PRO A 614 -30.95 16.42 8.06
C PRO A 614 -31.45 17.87 8.17
N THR A 615 -32.50 18.20 7.42
CA THR A 615 -33.21 19.47 7.61
C THR A 615 -33.71 19.51 9.05
N ALA A 616 -33.27 20.54 9.79
CA ALA A 616 -33.80 20.89 11.09
C ALA A 616 -35.33 20.81 11.08
N ALA A 617 -35.89 20.20 12.13
CA ALA A 617 -37.30 19.90 12.30
C ALA A 617 -38.20 21.02 11.76
N GLN A 618 -38.91 20.75 10.66
CA GLN A 618 -40.09 21.55 10.33
C GLN A 618 -41.22 21.14 11.28
N PRO A 619 -41.98 22.10 11.83
CA PRO A 619 -43.05 21.80 12.76
C PRO A 619 -44.12 20.95 12.07
N THR A 620 -44.47 19.85 12.72
CA THR A 620 -45.58 18.95 12.38
C THR A 620 -46.88 19.74 12.26
N GLY A 621 -47.48 19.81 11.06
CA GLY A 621 -48.82 20.38 10.92
C GLY A 621 -49.31 20.80 9.52
N LEU A 622 -48.48 20.82 8.48
CA LEU A 622 -48.93 21.22 7.13
C LEU A 622 -48.79 20.08 6.13
N ARG A 623 -49.90 19.72 5.46
CA ARG A 623 -49.93 18.84 4.29
C ARG A 623 -48.84 19.25 3.30
N GLN A 624 -47.98 18.30 2.91
CA GLN A 624 -47.00 18.49 1.85
C GLN A 624 -47.74 18.91 0.57
N ALA A 625 -47.56 20.15 0.12
CA ALA A 625 -47.86 20.52 -1.26
C ALA A 625 -46.97 19.68 -2.19
N PRO A 626 -47.44 19.25 -3.38
CA PRO A 626 -46.59 18.55 -4.34
C PRO A 626 -45.45 19.51 -4.71
N GLN A 627 -44.24 19.21 -4.25
CA GLN A 627 -43.05 20.00 -4.58
C GLN A 627 -42.77 19.81 -6.08
N GLN A 628 -43.29 20.71 -6.90
CA GLN A 628 -43.20 20.71 -8.36
C GLN A 628 -41.81 21.06 -8.91
N THR A 629 -40.77 21.15 -8.08
CA THR A 629 -39.48 21.72 -8.49
C THR A 629 -38.31 20.82 -8.15
N VAL A 630 -37.41 20.68 -9.13
CA VAL A 630 -36.10 20.05 -8.97
C VAL A 630 -35.40 20.60 -7.75
N ARG A 631 -34.90 19.71 -6.90
CA ARG A 631 -34.44 20.05 -5.56
C ARG A 631 -33.01 20.58 -5.54
N THR A 632 -32.20 20.20 -6.53
CA THR A 632 -30.79 20.58 -6.61
C THR A 632 -30.36 20.89 -8.05
N LYS A 633 -29.42 21.83 -8.22
CA LYS A 633 -28.80 22.13 -9.52
C LYS A 633 -28.22 20.87 -10.17
N GLU A 634 -27.61 20.00 -9.36
CA GLU A 634 -27.06 18.72 -9.81
C GLU A 634 -28.12 17.77 -10.37
N GLU A 635 -29.27 17.61 -9.69
CA GLU A 635 -30.38 16.79 -10.18
C GLU A 635 -30.87 17.28 -11.54
N LYS A 636 -31.02 18.60 -11.71
CA LYS A 636 -31.43 19.20 -12.99
C LYS A 636 -30.45 18.84 -14.10
N GLU A 637 -29.16 19.05 -13.87
CA GLU A 637 -28.11 18.74 -14.84
C GLU A 637 -28.13 17.26 -15.24
N VAL A 638 -28.33 16.35 -14.29
CA VAL A 638 -28.37 14.91 -14.59
C VAL A 638 -29.61 14.54 -15.43
N LEU A 639 -30.77 15.13 -15.15
CA LEU A 639 -31.99 14.91 -15.94
C LEU A 639 -31.84 15.45 -17.37
N GLU A 640 -31.26 16.63 -17.55
CA GLU A 640 -30.96 17.20 -18.88
C GLU A 640 -29.93 16.36 -19.65
N HIS A 641 -28.92 15.81 -18.95
CA HIS A 641 -27.99 14.88 -19.58
C HIS A 641 -28.67 13.59 -20.03
N PHE A 642 -29.61 13.07 -19.24
CA PHE A 642 -30.37 11.86 -19.57
C PHE A 642 -31.32 12.08 -20.75
N SER A 643 -32.08 13.18 -20.79
CA SER A 643 -32.94 13.50 -21.93
C SER A 643 -32.13 13.71 -23.22
N GLY A 644 -30.97 14.37 -23.11
CA GLY A 644 -30.04 14.57 -24.21
C GLY A 644 -29.46 13.29 -24.82
N VAL A 645 -29.56 12.12 -24.16
CA VAL A 645 -29.21 10.82 -24.75
C VAL A 645 -30.10 10.51 -25.96
N PHE A 646 -31.41 10.74 -25.81
CA PHE A 646 -32.41 10.35 -26.79
C PHE A 646 -32.52 11.34 -27.95
N SER A 647 -32.12 12.59 -27.75
CA SER A 647 -32.10 13.61 -28.81
C SER A 647 -31.11 13.29 -29.95
N VAL A 648 -30.12 12.43 -29.70
CA VAL A 648 -29.08 12.06 -30.67
C VAL A 648 -29.44 10.78 -31.45
N LEU A 649 -30.47 10.06 -31.01
CA LEU A 649 -30.94 8.85 -31.68
C LEU A 649 -31.72 9.18 -32.96
N ASP A 650 -31.72 8.24 -33.90
CA ASP A 650 -32.55 8.35 -35.10
C ASP A 650 -34.05 8.39 -34.72
N PRO A 651 -34.87 9.26 -35.36
CA PRO A 651 -36.29 9.41 -35.04
C PRO A 651 -37.11 8.11 -35.10
N HIS A 652 -36.76 7.17 -35.98
CA HIS A 652 -37.46 5.88 -36.06
C HIS A 652 -37.14 5.00 -34.85
N THR A 653 -35.87 4.94 -34.45
CA THR A 653 -35.43 4.20 -33.26
C THR A 653 -36.03 4.82 -31.99
N PHE A 654 -36.03 6.16 -31.90
CA PHE A 654 -36.64 6.86 -30.77
C PHE A 654 -38.16 6.61 -30.69
N ARG A 655 -38.87 6.65 -31.82
CA ARG A 655 -40.30 6.36 -31.86
C ARG A 655 -40.62 4.96 -31.34
N GLU A 656 -39.84 3.95 -31.72
CA GLU A 656 -39.99 2.58 -31.24
C GLU A 656 -39.79 2.48 -29.72
N ILE A 657 -38.68 3.04 -29.22
CA ILE A 657 -38.37 3.09 -27.77
C ILE A 657 -39.52 3.78 -27.02
N PHE A 658 -39.89 4.99 -27.44
CA PHE A 658 -40.89 5.81 -26.76
C PHE A 658 -42.27 5.16 -26.77
N SER A 659 -42.69 4.58 -27.90
CA SER A 659 -43.98 3.87 -27.99
C SER A 659 -44.08 2.69 -27.04
N THR A 660 -42.94 2.05 -26.73
CA THR A 660 -42.87 0.90 -25.82
C THR A 660 -42.79 1.34 -24.35
N THR A 661 -42.25 2.53 -24.06
CA THR A 661 -41.98 2.98 -22.68
C THR A 661 -42.92 4.05 -22.16
N ILE A 662 -43.76 4.67 -22.99
CA ILE A 662 -44.58 5.84 -22.63
C ILE A 662 -45.49 5.60 -21.41
N GLU A 663 -46.18 4.46 -21.34
CA GLU A 663 -47.05 4.13 -20.21
C GLU A 663 -46.27 4.10 -18.89
N TYR A 664 -45.10 3.45 -18.92
CA TYR A 664 -44.20 3.40 -17.78
C TYR A 664 -43.63 4.79 -17.44
N MET A 665 -43.27 5.61 -18.43
CA MET A 665 -42.77 6.97 -18.19
C MET A 665 -43.81 7.82 -17.46
N VAL A 666 -45.09 7.76 -17.88
CA VAL A 666 -46.19 8.50 -17.26
C VAL A 666 -46.38 8.05 -15.80
N GLU A 667 -46.38 6.73 -15.54
CA GLU A 667 -46.45 6.19 -14.19
C GLU A 667 -45.30 6.73 -13.31
N ARG A 668 -44.08 6.76 -13.85
CA ARG A 668 -42.89 7.21 -13.12
C ARG A 668 -42.90 8.72 -12.85
N ILE A 669 -43.36 9.54 -13.78
CA ILE A 669 -43.53 11.00 -13.58
C ILE A 669 -44.55 11.28 -12.48
N ALA A 670 -45.63 10.49 -12.39
CA ALA A 670 -46.61 10.62 -11.31
C ALA A 670 -46.00 10.33 -9.92
N HIS A 671 -45.01 9.44 -9.84
CA HIS A 671 -44.30 9.13 -8.60
C HIS A 671 -43.18 10.13 -8.27
N ASN A 672 -42.49 10.65 -9.30
CA ASN A 672 -41.40 11.61 -9.17
C ASN A 672 -41.57 12.75 -10.18
N PHE A 673 -42.19 13.85 -9.75
CA PHE A 673 -42.50 15.01 -10.59
C PHE A 673 -41.27 15.67 -11.22
N ALA A 674 -40.07 15.51 -10.65
CA ALA A 674 -38.84 16.05 -11.25
C ALA A 674 -38.53 15.41 -12.61
N LEU A 675 -38.99 14.17 -12.84
CA LEU A 675 -38.84 13.47 -14.12
C LEU A 675 -39.61 14.13 -15.28
N GLN A 676 -40.50 15.10 -15.02
CA GLN A 676 -41.19 15.86 -16.07
C GLN A 676 -40.22 16.66 -16.98
N ILE A 677 -38.98 16.89 -16.53
CA ILE A 677 -37.93 17.54 -17.33
C ILE A 677 -37.43 16.64 -18.46
N VAL A 678 -37.49 15.33 -18.26
CA VAL A 678 -37.05 14.30 -19.22
C VAL A 678 -38.14 14.10 -20.26
#